data_AF-A0A1Y5H8M8-F1
#
_entry.id   AF-A0A1Y5H8M8-F1
#
_cell.length_a   1.000
_cell.length_b   1.000
_cell.length_c   1.000
_cell.angle_alpha   90.00
_cell.angle_beta   90.00
_cell.angle_gamma   90.00
#
_symmetry.space_group_name_H-M   'P 1'
#
loop_
_entity.id
_entity.type
_entity.pdbx_description
1 polymer ?
#
loop_
_entity_poly.entity_id
_entity_poly.type
_entity_poly.pdbx_seq_one_letter_code
_entity_poly.pdbx_strand_id
1 'polypeptide(L)'
;MLRIIKALCSLLLLTTLNLNAAPNVIEAPPALKQWQGWVVHQYPELNCSQGPESLRRNCHWHSPLDVEVSTGQISFSQQHILEKQAWIELPGDRDSWPSVVRVNGDPEKIMRHNQQPALYLPAGEYLVEGSISISAIPLSLKLPSSSTFVNLTINGKNIGQASVDNQSLLLNQTEVKVTKASNSLNVQVYRLIRDGYPLWLESQIEINVSGDRRIETLGRVLPAGFELTDVRSKLPLRVDAKGDMQVQLDAGRHVIHLQARLVEDVDNFTVEARKNWPDQELWSFAANRSYRIVDVKGTPIDGGQTNMPQQWKNFSSYLLTPEQSLTLNEKSRGDVNPDQHQLSLDRQLWLSFTGENFTSQEKVSGTIGYLDRLSAGTDYSAGRISINGNPVLLTSVDADQGVEILPGPININSVGIVRGRDVAVNPWSSELNSASLQVNLPPGFSMFAVSGADSVSNDYLSSWNLWEIFIAILFVVVLCKQFGLVAGGVGLLYALSINNIEGAPSIILLLLIIGLHFVVNVLAENKVRAVLTRIYQLGLVLVLLSFLPFAVEQARLAIYPQLEKPYSMDSSSYSDDQEELYDIQQEQTQMPSALMQSKEIVREKVRAIKKQAASGSMLPAPAPGYQKRYQEGEVVQTGPGMPSWRWNKVDISVSGPIIVGQSIQLTITPPWVNRSLNLLRIVLFVLLAYLLWRRQSFNDPSSGSAAQAATATSKPEQPNAAANSAASASLLMVAAVLA
;
A
#
# COMPACT_ATOMS: atom_id res chain seq x y z
N MET A 1 -48.69 53.20 13.26
CA MET A 1 -48.04 52.03 12.61
C MET A 1 -47.33 52.38 11.31
N LEU A 2 -48.00 52.95 10.29
CA LEU A 2 -47.40 53.13 8.96
C LEU A 2 -46.12 54.00 8.92
N ARG A 3 -46.01 55.02 9.79
CA ARG A 3 -44.78 55.85 9.91
C ARG A 3 -43.61 55.11 10.58
N ILE A 4 -43.91 54.20 11.51
CA ILE A 4 -42.90 53.39 12.20
C ILE A 4 -42.37 52.31 11.24
N ILE A 5 -43.25 51.72 10.43
CA ILE A 5 -42.86 50.74 9.40
C ILE A 5 -42.00 51.40 8.32
N LYS A 6 -42.32 52.63 7.88
CA LYS A 6 -41.48 53.37 6.92
C LYS A 6 -40.11 53.72 7.50
N ALA A 7 -40.04 54.16 8.76
CA ALA A 7 -38.78 54.43 9.43
C ALA A 7 -37.93 53.16 9.62
N LEU A 8 -38.57 52.03 9.96
CA LEU A 8 -37.90 50.73 10.11
C LEU A 8 -37.39 50.20 8.75
N CYS A 9 -38.18 50.34 7.67
CA CYS A 9 -37.75 49.98 6.32
C CYS A 9 -36.62 50.89 5.81
N SER A 10 -36.64 52.20 6.09
CA SER A 10 -35.55 53.10 5.73
C SER A 10 -34.28 52.78 6.52
N LEU A 11 -34.39 52.43 7.81
CA LEU A 11 -33.26 52.01 8.63
C LEU A 11 -32.69 50.67 8.16
N LEU A 12 -33.54 49.70 7.78
CA LEU A 12 -33.11 48.42 7.21
C LEU A 12 -32.41 48.60 5.86
N LEU A 13 -32.93 49.48 4.99
CA LEU A 13 -32.33 49.77 3.68
C LEU A 13 -30.95 50.44 3.81
N LEU A 14 -30.77 51.30 4.81
CA LEU A 14 -29.49 51.96 5.12
C LEU A 14 -28.47 51.00 5.74
N THR A 15 -28.89 49.94 6.42
CA THR A 15 -27.98 48.91 6.95
C THR A 15 -27.56 47.86 5.92
N THR A 16 -28.30 47.67 4.82
CA THR A 16 -27.99 46.65 3.80
C THR A 16 -27.10 47.15 2.64
N LEU A 17 -26.70 48.43 2.62
CA LEU A 17 -25.93 49.02 1.51
C LEU A 17 -24.41 49.10 1.72
N ASN A 18 -23.87 48.55 2.81
CA ASN A 18 -22.43 48.39 2.97
C ASN A 18 -21.98 46.97 2.56
N LEU A 19 -22.28 46.56 1.33
CA LEU A 19 -21.46 45.55 0.66
C LEU A 19 -20.26 46.26 0.04
N ASN A 20 -19.33 46.71 0.88
CA ASN A 20 -17.96 46.83 0.40
C ASN A 20 -17.47 45.40 0.24
N ALA A 21 -17.11 45.02 -0.99
CA ALA A 21 -16.35 43.80 -1.23
C ALA A 21 -15.18 43.80 -0.25
N ALA A 22 -15.16 42.81 0.66
CA ALA A 22 -14.03 42.67 1.56
C ALA A 22 -12.78 42.49 0.70
N PRO A 23 -11.66 43.18 0.99
CA PRO A 23 -10.41 42.93 0.27
C PRO A 23 -10.07 41.44 0.36
N ASN A 24 -9.32 40.91 -0.62
CA ASN A 24 -8.78 39.55 -0.56
C ASN A 24 -7.80 39.45 0.62
N VAL A 25 -8.32 39.31 1.83
CA VAL A 25 -7.55 39.24 3.07
C VAL A 25 -7.04 37.81 3.18
N ILE A 26 -5.72 37.65 3.24
CA ILE A 26 -5.13 36.35 3.61
C ILE A 26 -5.63 35.98 5.00
N GLU A 27 -6.42 34.91 5.07
CA GLU A 27 -6.94 34.40 6.32
C GLU A 27 -5.81 33.71 7.08
N ALA A 28 -5.32 34.36 8.14
CA ALA A 28 -4.26 33.84 8.99
C ALA A 28 -4.86 33.07 10.19
N PRO A 29 -4.26 31.94 10.61
CA PRO A 29 -4.64 31.27 11.85
C PRO A 29 -4.63 32.23 13.04
N PRO A 30 -5.48 32.02 14.07
CA PRO A 30 -5.64 32.96 15.18
C PRO A 30 -4.33 33.42 15.84
N ALA A 31 -3.36 32.51 15.96
CA ALA A 31 -2.04 32.78 16.53
C ALA A 31 -1.19 33.78 15.71
N LEU A 32 -1.41 33.84 14.39
CA LEU A 32 -0.65 34.67 13.45
C LEU A 32 -1.36 35.95 13.05
N LYS A 33 -2.62 36.14 13.47
CA LYS A 33 -3.44 37.30 13.10
C LYS A 33 -2.80 38.64 13.49
N GLN A 34 -2.08 38.68 14.62
CA GLN A 34 -1.35 39.87 15.08
C GLN A 34 -0.20 40.30 14.14
N TRP A 35 0.38 39.36 13.38
CA TRP A 35 1.50 39.62 12.47
C TRP A 35 1.06 39.94 11.04
N GLN A 36 -0.23 39.77 10.74
CA GLN A 36 -0.78 39.93 9.40
C GLN A 36 -0.47 41.30 8.81
N GLY A 37 -0.65 42.38 9.59
CA GLY A 37 -0.35 43.73 9.12
C GLY A 37 1.12 43.92 8.75
N TRP A 38 2.04 43.25 9.46
CA TRP A 38 3.48 43.31 9.19
C TRP A 38 3.85 42.57 7.91
N VAL A 39 3.25 41.39 7.70
CA VAL A 39 3.44 40.57 6.49
C VAL A 39 2.88 41.28 5.25
N VAL A 40 1.66 41.81 5.33
CA VAL A 40 1.04 42.55 4.22
C VAL A 40 1.77 43.86 3.92
N HIS A 41 2.36 44.51 4.93
CA HIS A 41 3.19 45.69 4.70
C HIS A 41 4.47 45.36 3.92
N GLN A 42 5.12 44.23 4.20
CA GLN A 42 6.32 43.80 3.47
C GLN A 42 5.99 43.21 2.08
N TYR A 43 4.82 42.60 1.94
CA TYR A 43 4.35 41.91 0.73
C TYR A 43 2.93 42.37 0.35
N PRO A 44 2.75 43.62 -0.12
CA PRO A 44 1.43 44.20 -0.40
C PRO A 44 0.67 43.46 -1.51
N GLU A 45 1.38 42.74 -2.39
CA GLU A 45 0.80 41.89 -3.41
C GLU A 45 -0.06 40.76 -2.85
N LEU A 46 0.13 40.39 -1.57
CA LEU A 46 -0.65 39.36 -0.89
C LEU A 46 -2.14 39.70 -0.73
N ASN A 47 -2.54 40.96 -0.94
CA ASN A 47 -3.95 41.37 -1.00
C ASN A 47 -4.51 41.42 -2.42
N CYS A 48 -3.68 41.17 -3.43
CA CYS A 48 -4.11 41.16 -4.82
C CYS A 48 -4.70 39.81 -5.20
N SER A 49 -5.61 39.83 -6.17
CA SER A 49 -6.20 38.68 -6.81
C SER A 49 -5.09 37.76 -7.34
N GLN A 50 -5.24 36.47 -7.03
CA GLN A 50 -4.28 35.48 -7.50
C GLN A 50 -4.37 35.39 -9.01
N GLY A 51 -3.22 35.59 -9.64
CA GLY A 51 -3.07 35.32 -11.05
C GLY A 51 -3.02 33.81 -11.28
N PRO A 52 -3.07 33.42 -12.56
CA PRO A 52 -3.15 32.03 -12.95
C PRO A 52 -1.93 31.16 -12.61
N GLU A 53 -0.74 31.76 -12.54
CA GLU A 53 0.44 31.10 -11.94
C GLU A 53 0.47 31.42 -10.44
N SER A 54 0.43 30.37 -9.60
CA SER A 54 0.30 30.43 -8.12
C SER A 54 1.32 31.29 -7.36
N LEU A 55 2.33 31.84 -8.04
CA LEU A 55 3.39 32.66 -7.50
C LEU A 55 3.36 34.13 -7.97
N ARG A 56 2.49 34.52 -8.92
CA ARG A 56 2.38 35.90 -9.41
C ARG A 56 0.96 36.42 -9.25
N ARG A 57 0.78 37.38 -8.33
CA ARG A 57 -0.50 38.06 -8.12
C ARG A 57 -0.59 39.30 -9.00
N ASN A 58 -1.71 39.49 -9.70
CA ASN A 58 -1.92 40.68 -10.52
C ASN A 58 -2.74 41.69 -9.72
N CYS A 59 -2.18 42.89 -9.51
CA CYS A 59 -2.79 43.93 -8.69
C CYS A 59 -3.42 45.07 -9.49
N HIS A 60 -3.32 45.01 -10.82
CA HIS A 60 -3.79 46.06 -11.71
C HIS A 60 -4.57 45.44 -12.86
N TRP A 61 -5.84 45.82 -12.95
CA TRP A 61 -6.74 45.44 -14.02
C TRP A 61 -7.21 46.70 -14.75
N HIS A 62 -7.49 46.58 -16.05
CA HIS A 62 -7.95 47.71 -16.83
C HIS A 62 -8.84 47.28 -18.00
N SER A 63 -9.73 48.17 -18.43
CA SER A 63 -10.50 48.02 -19.66
C SER A 63 -9.59 48.20 -20.90
N PRO A 64 -10.10 47.93 -22.12
CA PRO A 64 -9.52 48.52 -23.32
C PRO A 64 -9.39 50.04 -23.17
N LEU A 65 -8.39 50.61 -23.85
CA LEU A 65 -8.17 52.05 -23.91
C LEU A 65 -9.00 52.63 -25.06
N ASP A 66 -9.91 53.55 -24.75
CA ASP A 66 -10.65 54.31 -25.75
C ASP A 66 -9.84 55.55 -26.11
N VAL A 67 -9.53 55.74 -27.39
CA VAL A 67 -8.81 56.91 -27.91
C VAL A 67 -9.64 57.56 -29.00
N GLU A 68 -9.94 58.84 -28.82
CA GLU A 68 -10.64 59.65 -29.81
C GLU A 68 -9.75 60.82 -30.25
N VAL A 69 -9.53 60.91 -31.56
CA VAL A 69 -8.68 61.92 -32.18
C VAL A 69 -9.55 62.87 -32.96
N SER A 70 -9.51 64.15 -32.59
CA SER A 70 -10.23 65.24 -33.25
C SER A 70 -9.24 66.34 -33.69
N THR A 71 -9.72 67.31 -34.48
CA THR A 71 -8.92 68.49 -34.86
C THR A 71 -8.56 69.31 -33.62
N GLY A 72 -7.30 69.22 -33.18
CA GLY A 72 -6.75 70.02 -32.08
C GLY A 72 -6.62 69.30 -30.74
N GLN A 73 -7.16 68.08 -30.58
CA GLN A 73 -7.13 67.35 -29.32
C GLN A 73 -7.18 65.83 -29.53
N ILE A 74 -6.48 65.09 -28.67
CA ILE A 74 -6.66 63.64 -28.49
C ILE A 74 -7.28 63.43 -27.12
N SER A 75 -8.44 62.81 -27.03
CA SER A 75 -9.05 62.35 -25.77
C SER A 75 -8.79 60.86 -25.58
N PHE A 76 -8.62 60.46 -24.32
CA PHE A 76 -8.52 59.06 -23.95
C PHE A 76 -9.34 58.77 -22.69
N SER A 77 -9.85 57.54 -22.60
CA SER A 77 -10.58 57.05 -21.43
C SER A 77 -10.26 55.58 -21.16
N GLN A 78 -10.08 55.24 -19.89
CA GLN A 78 -9.82 53.87 -19.47
C GLN A 78 -10.31 53.63 -18.03
N GLN A 79 -10.95 52.49 -17.80
CA GLN A 79 -11.27 52.03 -16.46
C GLN A 79 -10.10 51.23 -15.89
N HIS A 80 -9.78 51.47 -14.61
CA HIS A 80 -8.73 50.78 -13.88
C HIS A 80 -9.27 50.27 -12.54
N ILE A 81 -8.84 49.07 -12.17
CA ILE A 81 -9.05 48.49 -10.83
C ILE A 81 -7.66 48.24 -10.24
N LEU A 82 -7.36 48.93 -9.16
CA LEU A 82 -6.13 48.81 -8.40
C LEU A 82 -6.39 48.09 -7.08
N GLU A 83 -5.73 46.96 -6.85
CA GLU A 83 -5.84 46.23 -5.57
C GLU A 83 -4.73 46.62 -4.58
N LYS A 84 -3.73 47.36 -5.06
CA LYS A 84 -2.74 48.06 -4.26
C LYS A 84 -2.45 49.42 -4.86
N GLN A 85 -1.82 50.29 -4.08
CA GLN A 85 -1.32 51.56 -4.61
C GLN A 85 -0.29 51.32 -5.72
N ALA A 86 -0.50 51.93 -6.88
CA ALA A 86 0.31 51.68 -8.07
C ALA A 86 0.38 52.91 -8.98
N TRP A 87 1.37 52.89 -9.88
CA TRP A 87 1.48 53.83 -10.98
C TRP A 87 0.57 53.40 -12.14
N ILE A 88 -0.22 54.33 -12.66
CA ILE A 88 -0.98 54.16 -13.89
C ILE A 88 -0.30 55.00 -14.97
N GLU A 89 0.32 54.33 -15.95
CA GLU A 89 0.87 54.98 -17.15
C GLU A 89 -0.29 55.47 -18.04
N LEU A 90 -0.19 56.70 -18.54
CA LEU A 90 -1.17 57.34 -19.42
C LEU A 90 -0.64 57.39 -20.86
N PRO A 91 -1.53 57.46 -21.87
CA PRO A 91 -1.11 57.71 -23.24
C PRO A 91 -0.36 59.04 -23.38
N GLY A 92 0.71 59.04 -24.18
CA GLY A 92 1.54 60.19 -24.46
C GLY A 92 3.01 60.01 -24.07
N ASP A 93 3.80 61.00 -24.43
CA ASP A 93 5.22 61.10 -24.13
C ASP A 93 5.60 62.55 -23.82
N ARG A 94 6.90 62.89 -23.87
CA ARG A 94 7.36 64.26 -23.64
C ARG A 94 6.76 65.28 -24.62
N ASP A 95 6.52 64.87 -25.87
CA ASP A 95 6.10 65.75 -26.95
C ASP A 95 4.55 65.75 -27.11
N SER A 96 3.87 64.76 -26.51
CA SER A 96 2.42 64.58 -26.48
C SER A 96 1.88 64.46 -25.05
N TRP A 97 2.29 65.38 -24.17
CA TRP A 97 1.95 65.36 -22.75
C TRP A 97 0.45 65.70 -22.51
N PRO A 98 -0.31 64.92 -21.73
CA PRO A 98 -1.70 65.25 -21.42
C PRO A 98 -1.83 66.58 -20.69
N SER A 99 -2.72 67.46 -21.15
CA SER A 99 -2.93 68.81 -20.61
C SER A 99 -3.91 68.80 -19.43
N VAL A 100 -4.90 67.93 -19.47
CA VAL A 100 -5.90 67.74 -18.40
C VAL A 100 -6.15 66.24 -18.24
N VAL A 101 -6.08 65.76 -17.00
CA VAL A 101 -6.47 64.40 -16.63
C VAL A 101 -7.43 64.47 -15.45
N ARG A 102 -8.50 63.68 -15.53
CA ARG A 102 -9.54 63.53 -14.53
C ARG A 102 -9.56 62.08 -14.05
N VAL A 103 -9.72 61.90 -12.75
CA VAL A 103 -9.94 60.62 -12.10
C VAL A 103 -11.33 60.67 -11.47
N ASN A 104 -12.25 59.82 -11.91
CA ASN A 104 -13.64 59.82 -11.48
C ASN A 104 -14.33 61.20 -11.61
N GLY A 105 -13.92 61.99 -12.61
CA GLY A 105 -14.43 63.34 -12.90
C GLY A 105 -13.63 64.48 -12.27
N ASP A 106 -12.80 64.22 -11.26
CA ASP A 106 -12.01 65.25 -10.55
C ASP A 106 -10.62 65.44 -11.19
N PRO A 107 -10.13 66.68 -11.36
CA PRO A 107 -8.79 66.92 -11.93
C PRO A 107 -7.66 66.36 -11.06
N GLU A 108 -6.75 65.60 -11.67
CA GLU A 108 -5.64 64.92 -10.98
C GLU A 108 -4.27 65.37 -11.52
N LYS A 109 -3.23 65.30 -10.68
CA LYS A 109 -1.88 65.74 -11.06
C LYS A 109 -1.15 64.65 -11.86
N ILE A 110 -0.64 65.03 -13.02
CA ILE A 110 0.16 64.14 -13.88
C ILE A 110 1.62 64.23 -13.46
N MET A 111 2.24 63.08 -13.25
CA MET A 111 3.65 62.94 -12.89
C MET A 111 4.42 62.27 -14.02
N ARG A 112 5.76 62.42 -14.01
CA ARG A 112 6.64 61.70 -14.93
C ARG A 112 7.17 60.44 -14.25
N HIS A 113 6.81 59.28 -14.79
CA HIS A 113 7.30 57.96 -14.34
C HIS A 113 7.80 57.18 -15.56
N ASN A 114 9.02 56.64 -15.51
CA ASN A 114 9.64 55.91 -16.63
C ASN A 114 9.57 56.62 -18.00
N GLN A 115 9.77 57.95 -18.01
CA GLN A 115 9.68 58.82 -19.20
C GLN A 115 8.27 58.95 -19.82
N GLN A 116 7.21 58.46 -19.16
CA GLN A 116 5.82 58.60 -19.59
C GLN A 116 5.00 59.44 -18.58
N PRO A 117 3.89 60.06 -19.02
CA PRO A 117 2.91 60.65 -18.12
C PRO A 117 2.23 59.54 -17.31
N ALA A 118 2.09 59.73 -16.00
CA ALA A 118 1.52 58.74 -15.11
C ALA A 118 0.79 59.37 -13.93
N LEU A 119 -0.13 58.60 -13.34
CA LEU A 119 -0.81 58.90 -12.08
C LEU A 119 -0.34 57.93 -11.01
N TYR A 120 -0.32 58.36 -9.74
CA TYR A 120 -0.08 57.48 -8.61
C TYR A 120 -1.32 57.42 -7.72
N LEU A 121 -2.07 56.34 -7.83
CA LEU A 121 -3.37 56.19 -7.18
C LEU A 121 -3.35 55.07 -6.13
N PRO A 122 -4.07 55.22 -5.01
CA PRO A 122 -4.25 54.16 -4.03
C PRO A 122 -5.14 53.03 -4.60
N ALA A 123 -5.25 51.92 -3.87
CA ALA A 123 -6.18 50.85 -4.24
C ALA A 123 -7.62 51.39 -4.38
N GLY A 124 -8.33 50.97 -5.42
CA GLY A 124 -9.67 51.45 -5.77
C GLY A 124 -10.01 51.24 -7.24
N GLU A 125 -11.26 51.58 -7.60
CA GLU A 125 -11.75 51.60 -8.98
C GLU A 125 -11.77 53.04 -9.51
N TYR A 126 -11.23 53.24 -10.71
CA TYR A 126 -11.05 54.56 -11.29
C TYR A 126 -11.43 54.57 -12.76
N LEU A 127 -12.22 55.57 -13.16
CA LEU A 127 -12.32 56.01 -14.54
C LEU A 127 -11.29 57.13 -14.74
N VAL A 128 -10.29 56.87 -15.57
CA VAL A 128 -9.26 57.83 -15.93
C VAL A 128 -9.56 58.39 -17.30
N GLU A 129 -9.80 59.69 -17.36
CA GLU A 129 -10.08 60.41 -18.59
C GLU A 129 -9.03 61.49 -18.77
N GLY A 130 -8.49 61.64 -19.97
CA GLY A 130 -7.51 62.67 -20.22
C GLY A 130 -7.57 63.20 -21.62
N SER A 131 -6.89 64.31 -21.82
CA SER A 131 -6.76 64.90 -23.14
C SER A 131 -5.40 65.52 -23.37
N ILE A 132 -4.95 65.45 -24.62
CA ILE A 132 -3.68 65.97 -25.11
C ILE A 132 -4.01 67.03 -26.15
N SER A 133 -3.55 68.26 -25.92
CA SER A 133 -3.71 69.36 -26.88
C SER A 133 -2.68 69.21 -28.00
N ILE A 134 -3.14 69.13 -29.25
CA ILE A 134 -2.29 68.92 -30.41
C ILE A 134 -2.46 70.07 -31.42
N SER A 135 -1.38 70.53 -32.04
CA SER A 135 -1.47 71.54 -33.11
C SER A 135 -1.80 70.92 -34.48
N ALA A 136 -1.40 69.67 -34.68
CA ALA A 136 -1.73 68.82 -35.81
C ALA A 136 -1.76 67.35 -35.34
N ILE A 137 -2.49 66.47 -36.04
CA ILE A 137 -2.55 65.05 -35.69
C ILE A 137 -1.14 64.45 -35.85
N PRO A 138 -0.52 63.93 -34.77
CA PRO A 138 0.82 63.35 -34.85
C PRO A 138 0.79 62.02 -35.62
N LEU A 139 1.96 61.57 -36.08
CA LEU A 139 2.08 60.28 -36.78
C LEU A 139 1.68 59.11 -35.86
N SER A 140 2.09 59.17 -34.60
CA SER A 140 1.83 58.15 -33.60
C SER A 140 1.61 58.74 -32.21
N LEU A 141 0.97 57.95 -31.33
CA LEU A 141 0.79 58.23 -29.92
C LEU A 141 1.39 57.10 -29.09
N LYS A 142 2.30 57.41 -28.17
CA LYS A 142 2.87 56.41 -27.26
C LYS A 142 1.77 55.88 -26.32
N LEU A 143 1.65 54.56 -26.23
CA LEU A 143 0.70 53.88 -25.37
C LEU A 143 1.37 53.37 -24.09
N PRO A 144 0.61 53.27 -22.98
CA PRO A 144 1.04 52.58 -21.77
C PRO A 144 1.48 51.15 -22.06
N SER A 145 2.48 50.65 -21.33
CA SER A 145 2.98 49.28 -21.51
C SER A 145 1.92 48.19 -21.27
N SER A 146 0.88 48.50 -20.50
CA SER A 146 -0.27 47.64 -20.19
C SER A 146 -1.38 47.67 -21.26
N SER A 147 -1.36 48.61 -22.21
CA SER A 147 -2.45 48.81 -23.17
C SER A 147 -2.40 47.81 -24.33
N THR A 148 -3.09 46.68 -24.16
CA THR A 148 -3.17 45.61 -25.16
C THR A 148 -4.29 45.82 -26.19
N PHE A 149 -5.44 46.36 -25.75
CA PHE A 149 -6.63 46.57 -26.59
C PHE A 149 -6.93 48.06 -26.66
N VAL A 150 -7.03 48.62 -27.88
CA VAL A 150 -7.29 50.04 -28.11
C VAL A 150 -8.46 50.19 -29.08
N ASN A 151 -9.49 50.92 -28.65
CA ASN A 151 -10.57 51.37 -29.52
C ASN A 151 -10.20 52.76 -30.04
N LEU A 152 -10.07 52.91 -31.36
CA LEU A 152 -9.63 54.16 -31.97
C LEU A 152 -10.75 54.78 -32.81
N THR A 153 -11.04 56.06 -32.56
CA THR A 153 -11.93 56.88 -33.38
C THR A 153 -11.15 58.09 -33.88
N ILE A 154 -11.14 58.33 -35.20
CA ILE A 154 -10.50 59.51 -35.80
C ILE A 154 -11.55 60.34 -36.53
N ASN A 155 -11.73 61.60 -36.13
CA ASN A 155 -12.71 62.54 -36.69
C ASN A 155 -14.13 61.92 -36.77
N GLY A 156 -14.57 61.26 -35.70
CA GLY A 156 -15.87 60.60 -35.61
C GLY A 156 -16.01 59.27 -36.38
N LYS A 157 -14.96 58.82 -37.10
CA LYS A 157 -14.95 57.52 -37.77
C LYS A 157 -14.27 56.47 -36.89
N ASN A 158 -15.00 55.42 -36.55
CA ASN A 158 -14.44 54.26 -35.83
C ASN A 158 -13.43 53.52 -36.74
N ILE A 159 -12.23 53.31 -36.23
CA ILE A 159 -11.15 52.55 -36.87
C ILE A 159 -11.17 51.14 -36.28
N GLY A 160 -11.76 50.20 -37.03
CA GLY A 160 -11.95 48.83 -36.55
C GLY A 160 -10.65 48.05 -36.29
N GLN A 161 -9.51 48.52 -36.77
CA GLN A 161 -8.20 47.88 -36.54
C GLN A 161 -7.13 48.94 -36.30
N ALA A 162 -6.96 49.31 -35.03
CA ALA A 162 -5.92 50.22 -34.60
C ALA A 162 -4.53 49.57 -34.79
N SER A 163 -3.66 50.21 -35.58
CA SER A 163 -2.30 49.70 -35.79
C SER A 163 -1.37 50.19 -34.69
N VAL A 164 -0.76 49.24 -33.97
CA VAL A 164 0.19 49.51 -32.87
C VAL A 164 1.53 48.88 -33.19
N ASP A 165 2.57 49.72 -33.29
CA ASP A 165 3.96 49.31 -33.49
C ASP A 165 4.84 49.83 -32.34
N ASN A 166 5.65 48.97 -31.72
CA ASN A 166 6.52 49.31 -30.59
C ASN A 166 5.86 50.21 -29.51
N GLN A 167 4.66 49.82 -29.04
CA GLN A 167 3.83 50.57 -28.07
C GLN A 167 3.43 51.97 -28.56
N SER A 168 3.35 52.18 -29.88
CA SER A 168 2.95 53.44 -30.48
C SER A 168 1.76 53.21 -31.40
N LEU A 169 0.65 53.85 -31.08
CA LEU A 169 -0.58 53.84 -31.86
C LEU A 169 -0.41 54.74 -33.08
N LEU A 170 -0.49 54.18 -34.29
CA LEU A 170 -0.39 54.96 -35.53
C LEU A 170 -1.71 55.71 -35.80
N LEU A 171 -1.64 57.04 -35.85
CA LEU A 171 -2.81 57.92 -36.03
C LEU A 171 -2.94 58.44 -37.47
N ASN A 172 -1.83 58.55 -38.20
CA ASN A 172 -1.86 58.95 -39.61
C ASN A 172 -1.79 57.72 -40.53
N GLN A 173 -2.95 57.16 -40.85
CA GLN A 173 -3.06 56.03 -41.78
C GLN A 173 -3.16 56.55 -43.21
N THR A 174 -2.02 56.91 -43.83
CA THR A 174 -1.98 56.99 -45.29
C THR A 174 -2.39 55.62 -45.81
N GLU A 175 -3.47 55.54 -46.61
CA GLU A 175 -3.93 54.30 -47.22
C GLU A 175 -2.84 53.74 -48.15
N VAL A 176 -1.90 52.98 -47.58
CA VAL A 176 -1.07 52.07 -48.36
C VAL A 176 -2.03 50.97 -48.79
N LYS A 177 -2.44 50.99 -50.07
CA LYS A 177 -3.04 49.84 -50.74
C LYS A 177 -2.00 48.71 -50.76
N VAL A 178 -1.88 48.00 -49.65
CA VAL A 178 -1.21 46.71 -49.59
C VAL A 178 -2.12 45.76 -50.36
N THR A 179 -1.58 45.13 -51.40
CA THR A 179 -2.22 44.03 -52.12
C THR A 179 -2.69 43.03 -51.07
N LYS A 180 -4.01 42.91 -50.91
CA LYS A 180 -4.67 42.14 -49.85
C LYS A 180 -4.19 40.69 -49.91
N ALA A 181 -3.20 40.32 -49.10
CA ALA A 181 -2.88 38.93 -48.89
C ALA A 181 -4.16 38.25 -48.38
N SER A 182 -4.52 37.10 -48.94
CA SER A 182 -5.71 36.38 -48.48
C SER A 182 -5.51 36.00 -47.02
N ASN A 183 -6.27 36.62 -46.12
CA ASN A 183 -6.28 36.25 -44.71
C ASN A 183 -6.69 34.78 -44.59
N SER A 184 -5.87 33.98 -43.93
CA SER A 184 -6.23 32.62 -43.54
C SER A 184 -6.03 32.45 -42.04
N LEU A 185 -6.88 31.62 -41.45
CA LEU A 185 -6.87 31.26 -40.04
C LEU A 185 -7.22 29.78 -39.97
N ASN A 186 -6.29 28.98 -39.47
CA ASN A 186 -6.51 27.58 -39.16
C ASN A 186 -6.28 27.37 -37.67
N VAL A 187 -7.28 26.85 -36.99
CA VAL A 187 -7.27 26.60 -35.55
C VAL A 187 -7.38 25.10 -35.32
N GLN A 188 -6.50 24.54 -34.49
CA GLN A 188 -6.58 23.15 -34.03
C GLN A 188 -6.64 23.15 -32.51
N VAL A 189 -7.56 22.35 -31.95
CA VAL A 189 -7.82 22.32 -30.52
C VAL A 189 -7.60 20.91 -30.00
N TYR A 190 -6.70 20.83 -29.03
CA TYR A 190 -6.44 19.62 -28.26
C TYR A 190 -6.83 19.88 -26.81
N ARG A 191 -7.48 18.91 -26.18
CA ARG A 191 -7.81 18.98 -24.76
C ARG A 191 -7.36 17.73 -24.02
N LEU A 192 -6.99 17.89 -22.77
CA LEU A 192 -6.72 16.81 -21.84
C LEU A 192 -7.54 17.02 -20.58
N ILE A 193 -8.48 16.12 -20.33
CA ILE A 193 -9.13 15.99 -19.03
C ILE A 193 -8.20 15.19 -18.12
N ARG A 194 -7.85 15.74 -16.96
CA ARG A 194 -7.19 15.03 -15.87
C ARG A 194 -8.18 14.73 -14.76
N ASP A 195 -8.33 13.46 -14.45
CA ASP A 195 -9.21 13.02 -13.38
C ASP A 195 -8.64 13.39 -12.00
N GLY A 196 -9.50 13.90 -11.14
CA GLY A 196 -9.14 14.48 -9.83
C GLY A 196 -10.35 15.16 -9.16
N TYR A 197 -10.14 15.75 -7.99
CA TYR A 197 -11.14 16.54 -7.28
C TYR A 197 -10.57 17.92 -6.89
N PRO A 198 -10.88 19.00 -7.64
CA PRO A 198 -11.74 19.04 -8.83
C PRO A 198 -11.08 18.41 -10.06
N LEU A 199 -11.90 18.10 -11.09
CA LEU A 199 -11.42 17.66 -12.40
C LEU A 199 -10.78 18.84 -13.14
N TRP A 200 -9.66 18.59 -13.83
CA TRP A 200 -8.91 19.63 -14.55
C TRP A 200 -8.98 19.43 -16.06
N LEU A 201 -9.03 20.54 -16.80
CA LEU A 201 -8.99 20.60 -18.25
C LEU A 201 -7.77 21.41 -18.70
N GLU A 202 -6.83 20.76 -19.38
CA GLU A 202 -5.73 21.42 -20.08
C GLU A 202 -6.12 21.55 -21.56
N SER A 203 -6.03 22.75 -22.14
CA SER A 203 -6.28 22.97 -23.57
C SER A 203 -5.04 23.53 -24.25
N GLN A 204 -4.70 22.97 -25.41
CA GLN A 204 -3.68 23.49 -26.32
C GLN A 204 -4.34 23.86 -27.64
N ILE A 205 -4.27 25.15 -27.98
CA ILE A 205 -4.87 25.70 -29.20
C ILE A 205 -3.73 26.12 -30.11
N GLU A 206 -3.61 25.45 -31.24
CA GLU A 206 -2.64 25.81 -32.28
C GLU A 206 -3.31 26.67 -33.33
N ILE A 207 -2.71 27.82 -33.59
CA ILE A 207 -3.23 28.82 -34.52
C ILE A 207 -2.19 29.05 -35.61
N ASN A 208 -2.56 28.79 -36.86
CA ASN A 208 -1.79 29.15 -38.03
C ASN A 208 -2.49 30.31 -38.75
N VAL A 209 -1.83 31.47 -38.80
CA VAL A 209 -2.39 32.70 -39.38
C VAL A 209 -1.53 33.20 -40.52
N SER A 210 -2.18 33.58 -41.61
CA SER A 210 -1.58 34.37 -42.68
C SER A 210 -2.36 35.68 -42.89
N GLY A 211 -1.67 36.70 -43.39
CA GLY A 211 -2.21 38.03 -43.63
C GLY A 211 -1.88 39.01 -42.51
N ASP A 212 -2.63 40.11 -42.44
CA ASP A 212 -2.31 41.24 -41.58
C ASP A 212 -2.68 41.00 -40.10
N ARG A 213 -1.93 41.66 -39.20
CA ARG A 213 -2.12 41.61 -37.74
C ARG A 213 -3.45 42.23 -37.34
N ARG A 214 -4.40 41.44 -36.84
CA ARG A 214 -5.80 41.85 -36.58
C ARG A 214 -6.35 41.25 -35.29
N ILE A 215 -7.39 41.85 -34.72
CA ILE A 215 -8.13 41.27 -33.59
C ILE A 215 -9.23 40.38 -34.15
N GLU A 216 -9.31 39.14 -33.67
CA GLU A 216 -10.32 38.18 -34.11
C GLU A 216 -10.91 37.45 -32.89
N THR A 217 -12.22 37.18 -32.94
CA THR A 217 -12.91 36.37 -31.92
C THR A 217 -12.96 34.94 -32.45
N LEU A 218 -12.35 34.00 -31.71
CA LEU A 218 -12.25 32.59 -32.15
C LEU A 218 -13.45 31.74 -31.75
N GLY A 219 -14.13 32.07 -30.65
CA GLY A 219 -15.28 31.33 -30.12
C GLY A 219 -15.09 30.91 -28.66
N ARG A 220 -15.99 30.04 -28.16
CA ARG A 220 -16.02 29.58 -26.78
C ARG A 220 -14.90 28.58 -26.52
N VAL A 221 -13.85 29.07 -25.89
CA VAL A 221 -12.66 28.28 -25.58
C VAL A 221 -12.82 27.48 -24.29
N LEU A 222 -13.65 27.95 -23.37
CA LEU A 222 -13.95 27.29 -22.11
C LEU A 222 -15.28 26.52 -22.23
N PRO A 223 -15.29 25.18 -22.14
CA PRO A 223 -16.53 24.41 -22.13
C PRO A 223 -17.40 24.77 -20.90
N ALA A 224 -18.69 24.45 -20.96
CA ALA A 224 -19.59 24.69 -19.84
C ALA A 224 -19.14 23.94 -18.57
N GLY A 225 -19.37 24.52 -17.40
CA GLY A 225 -18.98 23.97 -16.10
C GLY A 225 -17.52 24.17 -15.70
N PHE A 226 -16.67 24.71 -16.58
CA PHE A 226 -15.28 25.01 -16.28
C PHE A 226 -15.07 26.48 -15.92
N GLU A 227 -14.12 26.73 -15.03
CA GLU A 227 -13.60 28.05 -14.68
C GLU A 227 -12.12 28.14 -15.05
N LEU A 228 -11.74 29.21 -15.77
CA LEU A 228 -10.38 29.41 -16.27
C LEU A 228 -9.44 29.71 -15.10
N THR A 229 -8.35 28.96 -15.03
CA THR A 229 -7.34 29.08 -13.96
C THR A 229 -5.97 29.45 -14.49
N ASP A 230 -5.61 29.12 -15.73
CA ASP A 230 -4.34 29.57 -16.35
C ASP A 230 -4.41 29.89 -17.84
N VAL A 231 -3.63 30.88 -18.28
CA VAL A 231 -3.45 31.25 -19.68
C VAL A 231 -2.00 31.58 -19.98
N ARG A 232 -1.40 30.81 -20.90
CA ARG A 232 -0.04 31.05 -21.41
C ARG A 232 -0.07 31.20 -22.92
N SER A 233 0.29 32.38 -23.41
CA SER A 233 0.27 32.73 -24.84
C SER A 233 1.36 33.76 -25.17
N LYS A 234 1.90 33.69 -26.39
CA LYS A 234 2.72 34.76 -26.97
C LYS A 234 1.87 35.84 -27.64
N LEU A 235 0.66 35.49 -28.05
CA LEU A 235 -0.32 36.43 -28.61
C LEU A 235 -1.08 37.10 -27.47
N PRO A 236 -1.26 38.43 -27.51
CA PRO A 236 -2.14 39.09 -26.59
C PRO A 236 -3.59 38.63 -26.79
N LEU A 237 -4.26 38.26 -25.70
CA LEU A 237 -5.62 37.72 -25.72
C LEU A 237 -6.42 38.16 -24.49
N ARG A 238 -7.74 38.00 -24.58
CA ARG A 238 -8.66 38.02 -23.44
C ARG A 238 -9.73 36.94 -23.61
N VAL A 239 -10.19 36.39 -22.50
CA VAL A 239 -11.34 35.49 -22.44
C VAL A 239 -12.44 36.21 -21.68
N ASP A 240 -13.64 36.30 -22.25
CA ASP A 240 -14.77 36.95 -21.59
C ASP A 240 -15.53 36.01 -20.64
N ALA A 241 -16.52 36.55 -19.93
CA ALA A 241 -17.34 35.79 -18.98
C ALA A 241 -18.19 34.67 -19.63
N LYS A 242 -18.38 34.69 -20.95
CA LYS A 242 -19.10 33.64 -21.69
C LYS A 242 -18.16 32.52 -22.13
N GLY A 243 -16.85 32.68 -21.92
CA GLY A 243 -15.80 31.78 -22.36
C GLY A 243 -15.30 32.07 -23.78
N ASP A 244 -15.73 33.16 -24.41
CA ASP A 244 -15.27 33.52 -25.76
C ASP A 244 -13.88 34.18 -25.71
N MET A 245 -12.97 33.72 -26.57
CA MET A 245 -11.62 34.28 -26.65
C MET A 245 -11.49 35.27 -27.80
N GLN A 246 -11.00 36.47 -27.47
CA GLN A 246 -10.54 37.47 -28.42
C GLN A 246 -9.02 37.51 -28.39
N VAL A 247 -8.41 37.36 -29.56
CA VAL A 247 -6.95 37.30 -29.70
C VAL A 247 -6.50 38.29 -30.76
N GLN A 248 -5.38 38.96 -30.49
CA GLN A 248 -4.70 39.74 -31.49
C GLN A 248 -3.79 38.81 -32.30
N LEU A 249 -4.26 38.42 -33.47
CA LEU A 249 -3.55 37.53 -34.38
C LEU A 249 -2.38 38.25 -35.03
N ASP A 250 -1.24 37.56 -35.09
CA ASP A 250 -0.05 37.95 -35.85
C ASP A 250 0.36 36.81 -36.79
N ALA A 251 0.97 37.12 -37.93
CA ALA A 251 1.30 36.12 -38.93
C ALA A 251 2.27 35.06 -38.37
N GLY A 252 2.03 33.78 -38.70
CA GLY A 252 2.84 32.66 -38.24
C GLY A 252 2.06 31.59 -37.47
N ARG A 253 2.82 30.70 -36.82
CA ARG A 253 2.30 29.60 -35.99
C ARG A 253 2.43 29.96 -34.52
N HIS A 254 1.31 29.95 -33.82
CA HIS A 254 1.20 30.29 -32.41
C HIS A 254 0.55 29.15 -31.65
N VAL A 255 0.90 29.01 -30.37
CA VAL A 255 0.31 28.03 -29.47
C VAL A 255 -0.15 28.76 -28.22
N ILE A 256 -1.41 28.52 -27.85
CA ILE A 256 -2.04 29.04 -26.64
C ILE A 256 -2.32 27.85 -25.72
N HIS A 257 -1.86 27.94 -24.48
CA HIS A 257 -2.15 26.96 -23.44
C HIS A 257 -3.12 27.55 -22.43
N LEU A 258 -4.12 26.75 -22.04
CA LEU A 258 -5.12 27.13 -21.05
C LEU A 258 -5.26 26.01 -20.02
N GLN A 259 -5.47 26.38 -18.76
CA GLN A 259 -5.93 25.45 -17.73
C GLN A 259 -7.26 25.94 -17.18
N ALA A 260 -8.15 25.01 -16.91
CA ALA A 260 -9.42 25.26 -16.28
C ALA A 260 -9.75 24.16 -15.28
N ARG A 261 -10.47 24.50 -14.21
CA ARG A 261 -10.99 23.54 -13.24
C ARG A 261 -12.49 23.40 -13.41
N LEU A 262 -13.01 22.20 -13.22
CA LEU A 262 -14.45 21.96 -13.19
C LEU A 262 -15.04 22.49 -11.87
N VAL A 263 -16.09 23.32 -11.96
CA VAL A 263 -16.78 23.91 -10.82
C VAL A 263 -18.25 23.48 -10.71
N GLU A 264 -18.82 22.95 -11.79
CA GLU A 264 -20.16 22.37 -11.83
C GLU A 264 -20.09 20.83 -11.85
N ASP A 265 -21.14 20.17 -11.37
CA ASP A 265 -21.24 18.71 -11.42
C ASP A 265 -21.69 18.26 -12.83
N VAL A 266 -20.72 18.21 -13.75
CA VAL A 266 -20.93 17.87 -15.17
C VAL A 266 -20.10 16.64 -15.52
N ASP A 267 -20.77 15.60 -15.99
CA ASP A 267 -20.19 14.34 -16.46
C ASP A 267 -20.24 14.19 -17.99
N ASN A 268 -20.99 15.05 -18.68
CA ASN A 268 -21.15 15.04 -20.12
C ASN A 268 -20.59 16.29 -20.79
N PHE A 269 -19.55 16.14 -21.59
CA PHE A 269 -18.86 17.24 -22.26
C PHE A 269 -19.23 17.30 -23.74
N THR A 270 -19.54 18.52 -24.21
CA THR A 270 -19.91 18.81 -25.61
C THR A 270 -19.11 19.99 -26.15
N VAL A 271 -19.07 20.10 -27.48
CA VAL A 271 -18.43 21.22 -28.20
C VAL A 271 -19.48 21.95 -29.04
N GLU A 272 -19.34 23.27 -29.19
CA GLU A 272 -20.26 24.09 -30.00
C GLU A 272 -19.58 24.54 -31.30
N ALA A 273 -20.26 24.42 -32.44
CA ALA A 273 -19.78 24.98 -33.71
C ALA A 273 -19.80 26.52 -33.69
N ARG A 274 -18.68 27.15 -34.09
CA ARG A 274 -18.55 28.61 -34.21
C ARG A 274 -17.71 28.96 -35.44
N LYS A 275 -17.96 30.13 -36.03
CA LYS A 275 -17.39 30.57 -37.33
C LYS A 275 -15.86 30.44 -37.46
N ASN A 276 -15.12 30.70 -36.38
CA ASN A 276 -13.66 30.74 -36.36
C ASN A 276 -13.04 29.67 -35.43
N TRP A 277 -13.86 28.68 -35.04
CA TRP A 277 -13.48 27.55 -34.21
C TRP A 277 -13.48 26.28 -35.06
N PRO A 278 -12.62 25.27 -34.78
CA PRO A 278 -12.65 24.05 -35.58
C PRO A 278 -13.96 23.28 -35.41
N ASP A 279 -14.39 22.62 -36.48
CA ASP A 279 -15.57 21.74 -36.48
C ASP A 279 -15.36 20.46 -35.65
N GLN A 280 -14.12 20.16 -35.28
CA GLN A 280 -13.75 18.99 -34.49
C GLN A 280 -12.63 19.31 -33.50
N GLU A 281 -12.70 18.71 -32.33
CA GLU A 281 -11.67 18.77 -31.28
C GLU A 281 -11.17 17.37 -30.94
N LEU A 282 -9.89 17.25 -30.54
CA LEU A 282 -9.35 15.99 -30.02
C LEU A 282 -9.14 16.08 -28.52
N TRP A 283 -9.78 15.17 -27.79
CA TRP A 283 -9.78 15.15 -26.34
C TRP A 283 -9.07 13.89 -25.85
N SER A 284 -8.20 14.03 -24.86
CA SER A 284 -7.59 12.94 -24.13
C SER A 284 -8.14 12.87 -22.71
N PHE A 285 -8.21 11.67 -22.14
CA PHE A 285 -8.60 11.45 -20.76
C PHE A 285 -7.48 10.74 -19.98
N ALA A 286 -6.92 11.43 -18.99
CA ALA A 286 -5.97 10.87 -18.04
C ALA A 286 -6.71 10.39 -16.79
N ALA A 287 -7.01 9.09 -16.74
CA ALA A 287 -7.67 8.45 -15.62
C ALA A 287 -6.79 8.44 -14.35
N ASN A 288 -7.41 8.60 -13.18
CA ASN A 288 -6.75 8.45 -11.89
C ASN A 288 -7.56 7.56 -10.96
N ARG A 289 -7.17 6.27 -10.91
CA ARG A 289 -7.90 5.22 -10.19
C ARG A 289 -7.95 5.43 -8.68
N SER A 290 -7.04 6.21 -8.11
CA SER A 290 -7.06 6.55 -6.69
C SER A 290 -8.24 7.46 -6.31
N TYR A 291 -8.84 8.17 -7.26
CA TYR A 291 -10.04 8.99 -7.03
C TYR A 291 -11.32 8.23 -7.39
N ARG A 292 -11.36 7.58 -8.56
CA ARG A 292 -12.54 6.85 -9.04
C ARG A 292 -12.21 5.98 -10.25
N ILE A 293 -13.10 5.02 -10.52
CA ILE A 293 -13.11 4.25 -11.76
C ILE A 293 -14.18 4.84 -12.68
N VAL A 294 -13.74 5.34 -13.84
CA VAL A 294 -14.61 5.97 -14.84
C VAL A 294 -14.59 5.18 -16.14
N ASP A 295 -15.77 4.94 -16.68
CA ASP A 295 -16.00 4.39 -18.02
C ASP A 295 -16.35 5.53 -18.98
N VAL A 296 -15.40 5.87 -19.84
CA VAL A 296 -15.50 7.00 -20.76
C VAL A 296 -16.21 6.58 -22.03
N LYS A 297 -17.38 7.16 -22.30
CA LYS A 297 -18.12 6.98 -23.54
C LYS A 297 -17.89 8.17 -24.46
N GLY A 298 -17.37 7.90 -25.65
CA GLY A 298 -17.15 8.87 -26.73
C GLY A 298 -16.67 8.15 -27.99
N THR A 299 -16.42 8.87 -29.09
CA THR A 299 -15.89 8.28 -30.33
C THR A 299 -14.37 8.12 -30.21
N PRO A 300 -13.82 6.90 -30.01
CA PRO A 300 -12.40 6.72 -29.76
C PRO A 300 -11.56 6.94 -31.04
N ILE A 301 -10.34 7.44 -30.88
CA ILE A 301 -9.37 7.62 -31.96
C ILE A 301 -7.96 7.25 -31.48
N ASP A 302 -7.12 6.75 -32.38
CA ASP A 302 -5.72 6.46 -32.07
C ASP A 302 -4.91 7.75 -31.95
N GLY A 303 -4.56 8.14 -30.72
CA GLY A 303 -3.74 9.32 -30.43
C GLY A 303 -2.38 9.33 -31.15
N GLY A 304 -1.80 8.16 -31.42
CA GLY A 304 -0.54 8.00 -32.15
C GLY A 304 -0.57 8.62 -33.55
N GLN A 305 -1.72 8.52 -34.22
CA GLN A 305 -1.95 8.98 -35.60
C GLN A 305 -2.47 10.42 -35.70
N THR A 306 -2.47 11.16 -34.59
CA THR A 306 -2.93 12.56 -34.55
C THR A 306 -1.78 13.55 -34.36
N ASN A 307 -2.06 14.83 -34.52
CA ASN A 307 -1.13 15.92 -34.22
C ASN A 307 -1.15 16.34 -32.72
N MET A 308 -1.78 15.56 -31.85
CA MET A 308 -1.83 15.87 -30.42
C MET A 308 -0.42 15.98 -29.80
N PRO A 309 -0.25 16.74 -28.71
CA PRO A 309 1.01 16.82 -27.98
C PRO A 309 1.51 15.44 -27.57
N GLN A 310 2.82 15.18 -27.72
CA GLN A 310 3.41 13.85 -27.51
C GLN A 310 3.07 13.23 -26.15
N GLN A 311 3.06 14.06 -25.10
CA GLN A 311 2.69 13.67 -23.73
C GLN A 311 1.22 13.26 -23.57
N TRP A 312 0.32 13.71 -24.46
CA TRP A 312 -1.11 13.40 -24.40
C TRP A 312 -1.48 12.17 -25.22
N LYS A 313 -0.67 11.80 -26.22
CA LYS A 313 -0.86 10.61 -27.06
C LYS A 313 -0.86 9.29 -26.27
N ASN A 314 -0.32 9.28 -25.06
CA ASN A 314 -0.28 8.10 -24.18
C ASN A 314 -1.60 7.86 -23.43
N PHE A 315 -2.55 8.79 -23.49
CA PHE A 315 -3.86 8.67 -22.87
C PHE A 315 -4.91 8.21 -23.89
N SER A 316 -6.04 7.72 -23.38
CA SER A 316 -7.20 7.41 -24.23
C SER A 316 -7.69 8.69 -24.91
N SER A 317 -7.80 8.67 -26.24
CA SER A 317 -8.16 9.83 -27.04
C SER A 317 -9.50 9.63 -27.77
N TYR A 318 -10.22 10.75 -27.93
CA TYR A 318 -11.57 10.81 -28.45
C TYR A 318 -11.70 11.99 -29.41
N LEU A 319 -12.48 11.80 -30.47
CA LEU A 319 -12.88 12.86 -31.39
C LEU A 319 -14.23 13.42 -30.93
N LEU A 320 -14.35 14.75 -30.83
CA LEU A 320 -15.60 15.44 -30.54
C LEU A 320 -15.96 16.37 -31.68
N THR A 321 -17.19 16.24 -32.18
CA THR A 321 -17.88 17.17 -33.10
C THR A 321 -19.14 17.71 -32.39
N PRO A 322 -19.82 18.75 -32.93
CA PRO A 322 -21.05 19.29 -32.34
C PRO A 322 -22.18 18.28 -32.14
N GLU A 323 -22.16 17.17 -32.87
CA GLU A 323 -23.14 16.07 -32.79
C GLU A 323 -22.73 14.97 -31.78
N GLN A 324 -21.50 15.04 -31.27
CA GLN A 324 -20.91 14.04 -30.39
C GLN A 324 -20.73 14.60 -28.98
N SER A 325 -20.66 13.69 -28.00
CA SER A 325 -20.39 14.04 -26.61
C SER A 325 -19.39 13.06 -26.01
N LEU A 326 -18.70 13.51 -24.97
CA LEU A 326 -17.81 12.70 -24.15
C LEU A 326 -18.40 12.60 -22.75
N THR A 327 -18.92 11.43 -22.40
CA THR A 327 -19.57 11.18 -21.12
C THR A 327 -18.66 10.35 -20.22
N LEU A 328 -18.44 10.80 -18.99
CA LEU A 328 -17.71 10.11 -17.95
C LEU A 328 -18.69 9.35 -17.05
N ASN A 329 -18.88 8.04 -17.29
CA ASN A 329 -19.72 7.24 -16.41
C ASN A 329 -18.89 6.76 -15.22
N GLU A 330 -19.09 7.38 -14.06
CA GLU A 330 -18.50 6.92 -12.80
C GLU A 330 -19.05 5.54 -12.44
N LYS A 331 -18.19 4.53 -12.40
CA LYS A 331 -18.55 3.15 -12.00
C LYS A 331 -18.44 2.96 -10.50
N SER A 332 -17.44 3.61 -9.90
CA SER A 332 -17.18 3.59 -8.47
C SER A 332 -16.30 4.77 -8.08
N ARG A 333 -16.40 5.21 -6.82
CA ARG A 333 -15.63 6.31 -6.24
C ARG A 333 -14.73 5.78 -5.13
N GLY A 334 -13.49 6.25 -5.10
CA GLY A 334 -12.43 5.73 -4.23
C GLY A 334 -11.79 4.46 -4.79
N ASP A 335 -10.92 3.86 -3.99
CA ASP A 335 -10.27 2.60 -4.33
C ASP A 335 -11.22 1.43 -4.06
N VAL A 336 -11.68 0.76 -5.12
CA VAL A 336 -12.57 -0.41 -5.03
C VAL A 336 -11.78 -1.68 -4.70
N ASN A 337 -10.45 -1.61 -4.79
CA ASN A 337 -9.58 -2.73 -4.55
C ASN A 337 -8.29 -2.21 -3.89
N PRO A 338 -8.37 -1.63 -2.67
CA PRO A 338 -7.17 -1.25 -1.94
C PRO A 338 -6.28 -2.49 -1.87
N ASP A 339 -4.96 -2.31 -2.06
CA ASP A 339 -4.00 -3.42 -1.95
C ASP A 339 -4.39 -4.25 -0.71
N GLN A 340 -4.80 -5.50 -0.92
CA GLN A 340 -5.22 -6.34 0.21
C GLN A 340 -4.04 -6.48 1.17
N HIS A 341 -4.32 -6.68 2.45
CA HIS A 341 -3.26 -6.97 3.42
C HIS A 341 -2.49 -8.19 2.94
N GLN A 342 -1.19 -8.02 2.67
CA GLN A 342 -0.29 -9.12 2.36
C GLN A 342 0.54 -9.38 3.60
N LEU A 343 0.09 -10.31 4.44
CA LEU A 343 0.65 -10.56 5.76
C LEU A 343 1.06 -12.02 5.92
N SER A 344 2.21 -12.22 6.54
CA SER A 344 2.72 -13.53 6.93
C SER A 344 2.94 -13.56 8.43
N LEU A 345 2.59 -14.68 9.06
CA LEU A 345 2.70 -14.89 10.50
C LEU A 345 3.78 -15.94 10.82
N ASP A 346 4.70 -15.58 11.70
CA ASP A 346 5.57 -16.52 12.43
C ASP A 346 5.18 -16.50 13.91
N ARG A 347 4.69 -17.63 14.40
CA ARG A 347 4.09 -17.76 15.72
C ARG A 347 4.85 -18.79 16.55
N GLN A 348 5.19 -18.43 17.78
CA GLN A 348 5.80 -19.33 18.74
C GLN A 348 4.92 -19.49 19.97
N LEU A 349 4.61 -20.73 20.32
CA LEU A 349 3.74 -21.10 21.42
C LEU A 349 4.56 -21.87 22.46
N TRP A 350 4.45 -21.51 23.73
CA TRP A 350 5.03 -22.25 24.85
C TRP A 350 3.91 -22.77 25.73
N LEU A 351 3.75 -24.10 25.77
CA LEU A 351 2.78 -24.71 26.67
C LEU A 351 3.26 -24.50 28.11
N SER A 352 2.37 -23.99 28.95
CA SER A 352 2.59 -23.91 30.40
C SER A 352 2.90 -25.28 31.01
N PHE A 353 3.68 -25.32 32.09
CA PHE A 353 4.00 -26.58 32.80
C PHE A 353 2.76 -27.29 33.36
N THR A 354 1.65 -26.58 33.56
CA THR A 354 0.35 -27.16 33.94
C THR A 354 -0.39 -27.77 32.75
N GLY A 355 -0.06 -27.36 31.53
CA GLY A 355 -0.73 -27.79 30.30
C GLY A 355 -2.07 -27.09 30.02
N GLU A 356 -2.34 -25.95 30.66
CA GLU A 356 -3.64 -25.25 30.61
C GLU A 356 -3.71 -24.12 29.58
N ASN A 357 -2.59 -23.43 29.36
CA ASN A 357 -2.50 -22.28 28.45
C ASN A 357 -1.15 -22.24 27.74
N PHE A 358 -1.07 -21.40 26.72
CA PHE A 358 0.18 -21.09 26.03
C PHE A 358 0.57 -19.63 26.28
N THR A 359 1.84 -19.39 26.54
CA THR A 359 2.42 -18.07 26.26
C THR A 359 2.74 -18.02 24.78
N SER A 360 2.34 -16.95 24.09
CA SER A 360 2.50 -16.83 22.65
C SER A 360 3.30 -15.60 22.25
N GLN A 361 4.17 -15.76 21.28
CA GLN A 361 4.82 -14.69 20.53
C GLN A 361 4.35 -14.73 19.09
N GLU A 362 3.81 -13.61 18.63
CA GLU A 362 3.33 -13.41 17.26
C GLU A 362 4.24 -12.43 16.54
N LYS A 363 4.82 -12.82 15.41
CA LYS A 363 5.55 -11.95 14.51
C LYS A 363 4.80 -11.87 13.19
N VAL A 364 4.17 -10.72 12.92
CA VAL A 364 3.44 -10.48 11.68
C VAL A 364 4.26 -9.53 10.82
N SER A 365 4.50 -9.90 9.56
CA SER A 365 5.27 -9.08 8.62
C SER A 365 4.59 -9.00 7.28
N GLY A 366 4.75 -7.87 6.59
CA GLY A 366 4.19 -7.69 5.25
C GLY A 366 3.80 -6.25 4.93
N THR A 367 2.74 -6.07 4.14
CA THR A 367 2.24 -4.75 3.72
C THR A 367 0.75 -4.60 3.99
N ILE A 368 0.38 -3.49 4.61
CA ILE A 368 -0.99 -3.05 4.85
C ILE A 368 -1.39 -2.09 3.74
N GLY A 369 -2.44 -2.37 2.95
CA GLY A 369 -2.83 -1.44 1.87
C GLY A 369 -3.77 -0.30 2.29
N TYR A 370 -4.54 -0.46 3.37
CA TYR A 370 -5.46 0.57 3.87
C TYR A 370 -5.46 0.66 5.40
N LEU A 371 -5.92 1.79 5.93
CA LEU A 371 -6.03 2.01 7.38
C LEU A 371 -7.03 1.02 7.97
N ASP A 372 -6.58 0.23 8.93
CA ASP A 372 -7.41 -0.80 9.56
C ASP A 372 -7.12 -0.90 11.06
N ARG A 373 -7.95 -1.65 11.79
CA ARG A 373 -7.71 -2.03 13.18
C ARG A 373 -7.40 -3.52 13.24
N LEU A 374 -6.19 -3.83 13.69
CA LEU A 374 -5.79 -5.20 13.94
C LEU A 374 -6.29 -5.63 15.32
N SER A 375 -7.40 -6.36 15.33
CA SER A 375 -8.08 -6.86 16.52
C SER A 375 -7.61 -8.27 16.87
N ALA A 376 -7.42 -8.54 18.14
CA ALA A 376 -7.03 -9.85 18.65
C ALA A 376 -8.21 -10.82 18.63
N GLY A 377 -7.95 -12.06 18.23
CA GLY A 377 -8.91 -13.16 18.25
C GLY A 377 -9.36 -13.52 19.66
N THR A 378 -10.50 -14.21 19.78
CA THR A 378 -11.13 -14.53 21.06
C THR A 378 -10.31 -15.48 21.95
N ASP A 379 -9.43 -16.29 21.36
CA ASP A 379 -8.55 -17.22 22.05
C ASP A 379 -7.21 -16.58 22.47
N TYR A 380 -6.89 -15.38 21.96
CA TYR A 380 -5.63 -14.68 22.18
C TYR A 380 -5.81 -13.38 22.96
N SER A 381 -5.23 -13.31 24.15
CA SER A 381 -5.14 -12.09 24.94
C SER A 381 -3.77 -11.44 24.76
N ALA A 382 -3.72 -10.36 23.99
CA ALA A 382 -2.50 -9.61 23.76
C ALA A 382 -2.05 -8.90 25.05
N GLY A 383 -0.81 -9.11 25.46
CA GLY A 383 -0.24 -8.48 26.65
C GLY A 383 0.63 -7.26 26.33
N ARG A 384 1.37 -7.32 25.22
CA ARG A 384 2.13 -6.20 24.66
C ARG A 384 2.21 -6.33 23.15
N ILE A 385 2.36 -5.20 22.47
CA ILE A 385 2.55 -5.16 21.02
C ILE A 385 3.53 -4.05 20.65
N SER A 386 4.30 -4.29 19.60
CA SER A 386 5.19 -3.32 19.00
C SER A 386 5.04 -3.36 17.49
N ILE A 387 5.05 -2.18 16.86
CA ILE A 387 4.95 -2.00 15.42
C ILE A 387 6.23 -1.32 14.95
N ASN A 388 6.94 -1.95 14.02
CA ASN A 388 8.23 -1.50 13.47
C ASN A 388 9.25 -1.17 14.58
N GLY A 389 9.29 -2.01 15.63
CA GLY A 389 10.18 -1.85 16.79
C GLY A 389 9.73 -0.80 17.82
N ASN A 390 8.62 -0.09 17.58
CA ASN A 390 8.08 0.89 18.52
C ASN A 390 6.92 0.26 19.30
N PRO A 391 6.95 0.28 20.64
CA PRO A 391 5.80 -0.17 21.43
C PRO A 391 4.58 0.69 21.15
N VAL A 392 3.40 0.06 21.05
CA VAL A 392 2.11 0.73 20.80
C VAL A 392 1.12 0.29 21.88
N LEU A 393 0.24 1.20 22.28
CA LEU A 393 -0.80 0.92 23.28
C LEU A 393 -1.86 -0.03 22.71
N LEU A 394 -2.14 -1.16 23.39
CA LEU A 394 -3.32 -1.96 23.10
C LEU A 394 -4.54 -1.26 23.68
N THR A 395 -5.52 -1.01 22.82
CA THR A 395 -6.80 -0.41 23.20
C THR A 395 -7.88 -1.47 23.18
N SER A 396 -8.90 -1.36 24.04
CA SER A 396 -10.04 -2.28 24.05
C SER A 396 -11.35 -1.50 23.97
N VAL A 397 -12.24 -1.93 23.08
CA VAL A 397 -13.60 -1.39 22.90
C VAL A 397 -14.55 -2.58 22.88
N ASP A 398 -15.54 -2.62 23.77
CA ASP A 398 -16.52 -3.73 23.84
C ASP A 398 -15.91 -5.15 23.86
N ALA A 399 -14.82 -5.31 24.62
CA ALA A 399 -13.99 -6.52 24.70
C ALA A 399 -13.17 -6.88 23.45
N ASP A 400 -13.21 -6.06 22.40
CA ASP A 400 -12.32 -6.14 21.23
C ASP A 400 -10.98 -5.43 21.53
N GLN A 401 -9.94 -6.22 21.81
CA GLN A 401 -8.59 -5.74 22.11
C GLN A 401 -7.75 -5.65 20.82
N GLY A 402 -7.19 -4.49 20.49
CA GLY A 402 -6.42 -4.32 19.25
C GLY A 402 -5.65 -3.02 19.13
N VAL A 403 -5.07 -2.79 17.96
CA VAL A 403 -4.33 -1.57 17.61
C VAL A 403 -4.73 -1.06 16.23
N GLU A 404 -4.63 0.25 16.03
CA GLU A 404 -4.78 0.85 14.70
C GLU A 404 -3.49 0.70 13.90
N ILE A 405 -3.61 0.32 12.63
CA ILE A 405 -2.49 0.09 11.71
C ILE A 405 -2.60 0.99 10.48
N LEU A 406 -1.54 1.75 10.23
CA LEU A 406 -1.39 2.63 9.07
C LEU A 406 -0.97 1.84 7.81
N PRO A 407 -1.35 2.29 6.60
CA PRO A 407 -0.89 1.72 5.34
C PRO A 407 0.64 1.75 5.19
N GLY A 408 1.19 0.71 4.57
CA GLY A 408 2.61 0.57 4.27
C GLY A 408 3.22 -0.74 4.79
N PRO A 409 4.55 -0.89 4.69
CA PRO A 409 5.26 -2.05 5.22
C PRO A 409 5.21 -2.06 6.75
N ILE A 410 4.94 -3.24 7.32
CA ILE A 410 4.76 -3.41 8.75
C ILE A 410 5.50 -4.66 9.26
N ASN A 411 6.06 -4.55 10.45
CA ASN A 411 6.59 -5.64 11.25
C ASN A 411 6.03 -5.50 12.67
N ILE A 412 5.13 -6.40 13.04
CA ILE A 412 4.45 -6.43 14.32
C ILE A 412 5.06 -7.55 15.16
N ASN A 413 5.39 -7.25 16.40
CA ASN A 413 5.77 -8.25 17.40
C ASN A 413 4.86 -8.10 18.61
N SER A 414 4.08 -9.13 18.89
CA SER A 414 3.12 -9.19 19.99
C SER A 414 3.40 -10.36 20.89
N VAL A 415 3.20 -10.18 22.19
CA VAL A 415 3.32 -11.25 23.19
C VAL A 415 2.06 -11.28 24.03
N GLY A 416 1.49 -12.46 24.20
CA GLY A 416 0.21 -12.65 24.88
C GLY A 416 0.01 -14.06 25.42
N ILE A 417 -1.22 -14.34 25.84
CA ILE A 417 -1.64 -15.63 26.36
C ILE A 417 -2.73 -16.21 25.46
N VAL A 418 -2.57 -17.46 25.06
CA VAL A 418 -3.60 -18.23 24.35
C VAL A 418 -4.24 -19.20 25.32
N ARG A 419 -5.58 -19.21 25.37
CA ARG A 419 -6.34 -20.14 26.22
C ARG A 419 -6.98 -21.23 25.37
N GLY A 420 -6.93 -22.47 25.87
CA GLY A 420 -7.51 -23.62 25.18
C GLY A 420 -6.46 -24.46 24.46
N ARG A 421 -6.90 -25.63 23.95
CA ARG A 421 -6.07 -26.58 23.18
C ARG A 421 -6.33 -26.52 21.68
N ASP A 422 -7.48 -25.98 21.29
CA ASP A 422 -7.77 -25.60 19.92
C ASP A 422 -7.24 -24.20 19.73
N VAL A 423 -6.23 -24.06 18.90
CA VAL A 423 -5.48 -22.82 18.73
C VAL A 423 -5.85 -22.25 17.36
N ALA A 424 -6.35 -21.01 17.31
CA ALA A 424 -6.59 -20.33 16.04
C ALA A 424 -5.26 -20.17 15.31
N VAL A 425 -5.16 -20.55 14.04
CA VAL A 425 -3.92 -20.39 13.25
C VAL A 425 -3.52 -18.91 13.21
N ASN A 426 -4.52 -18.05 12.99
CA ASN A 426 -4.37 -16.61 12.97
C ASN A 426 -5.00 -15.99 14.24
N PRO A 427 -4.20 -15.37 15.13
CA PRO A 427 -4.70 -14.73 16.34
C PRO A 427 -5.19 -13.29 16.10
N TRP A 428 -5.22 -12.81 14.86
CA TRP A 428 -5.64 -11.46 14.51
C TRP A 428 -6.80 -11.45 13.51
N SER A 429 -7.56 -10.36 13.48
CA SER A 429 -8.74 -10.16 12.61
C SER A 429 -8.42 -9.84 11.14
N SER A 430 -7.21 -10.12 10.65
CA SER A 430 -6.77 -9.85 9.28
C SER A 430 -6.66 -11.14 8.46
N GLU A 431 -6.70 -11.09 7.13
CA GLU A 431 -6.33 -12.25 6.32
C GLU A 431 -4.80 -12.44 6.30
N LEU A 432 -4.33 -13.69 6.24
CA LEU A 432 -2.90 -14.03 6.11
C LEU A 432 -2.66 -14.85 4.85
N ASN A 433 -1.51 -14.64 4.21
CA ASN A 433 -1.08 -15.41 3.04
C ASN A 433 -0.35 -16.71 3.42
N SER A 434 0.28 -16.72 4.60
CA SER A 434 0.98 -17.89 5.14
C SER A 434 1.13 -17.78 6.65
N ALA A 435 1.17 -18.92 7.33
CA ALA A 435 1.49 -18.99 8.74
C ALA A 435 2.42 -20.16 9.06
N SER A 436 3.41 -19.89 9.92
CA SER A 436 4.26 -20.91 10.53
C SER A 436 4.10 -20.84 12.04
N LEU A 437 3.90 -21.99 12.67
CA LEU A 437 3.70 -22.14 14.10
C LEU A 437 4.75 -23.09 14.66
N GLN A 438 5.46 -22.69 15.72
CA GLN A 438 6.35 -23.55 16.49
C GLN A 438 5.79 -23.73 17.90
N VAL A 439 5.41 -24.96 18.26
CA VAL A 439 4.93 -25.30 19.60
C VAL A 439 6.08 -25.89 20.42
N ASN A 440 6.44 -25.20 21.51
CA ASN A 440 7.41 -25.62 22.49
C ASN A 440 6.67 -26.33 23.65
N LEU A 441 7.01 -27.60 23.86
CA LEU A 441 6.45 -28.44 24.90
C LEU A 441 7.43 -28.56 26.08
N PRO A 442 6.96 -28.39 27.34
CA PRO A 442 7.79 -28.56 28.52
C PRO A 442 8.13 -30.05 28.74
N PRO A 443 9.08 -30.36 29.63
CA PRO A 443 9.55 -31.73 29.82
C PRO A 443 8.44 -32.73 30.14
N GLY A 444 8.51 -33.89 29.47
CA GLY A 444 7.53 -34.97 29.64
C GLY A 444 6.26 -34.81 28.82
N PHE A 445 6.02 -33.65 28.19
CA PHE A 445 4.95 -33.50 27.19
C PHE A 445 5.48 -33.88 25.80
N SER A 446 4.63 -34.53 25.01
CA SER A 446 4.91 -34.84 23.61
C SER A 446 3.66 -34.62 22.74
N MET A 447 3.86 -34.50 21.43
CA MET A 447 2.77 -34.26 20.49
C MET A 447 2.27 -35.58 19.91
N PHE A 448 0.99 -35.91 20.11
CA PHE A 448 0.41 -37.13 19.53
C PHE A 448 0.00 -36.90 18.08
N ALA A 449 -0.78 -35.85 17.82
CA ALA A 449 -1.26 -35.50 16.50
C ALA A 449 -1.64 -34.02 16.43
N VAL A 450 -1.43 -33.41 15.27
CA VAL A 450 -1.93 -32.07 14.92
C VAL A 450 -2.88 -32.23 13.74
N SER A 451 -4.11 -31.75 13.89
CA SER A 451 -5.11 -31.74 12.81
C SER A 451 -5.38 -30.30 12.33
N GLY A 452 -5.69 -30.16 11.04
CA GLY A 452 -5.96 -28.86 10.40
C GLY A 452 -4.74 -28.12 9.85
N ALA A 453 -3.57 -28.77 9.81
CA ALA A 453 -2.34 -28.24 9.23
C ALA A 453 -1.91 -29.02 7.96
N ASP A 454 -1.16 -28.35 7.08
CA ASP A 454 -0.70 -28.97 5.82
C ASP A 454 0.56 -29.82 6.01
N SER A 455 1.49 -29.35 6.84
CA SER A 455 2.68 -30.12 7.21
C SER A 455 3.01 -29.92 8.68
N VAL A 456 3.40 -31.02 9.32
CA VAL A 456 3.69 -31.11 10.75
C VAL A 456 4.97 -31.92 10.90
N SER A 457 5.86 -31.45 11.76
CA SER A 457 7.05 -32.18 12.14
C SER A 457 7.00 -32.54 13.62
N ASN A 458 7.58 -33.70 13.96
CA ASN A 458 7.80 -34.14 15.34
C ASN A 458 6.51 -34.37 16.16
N ASP A 459 5.44 -34.82 15.50
CA ASP A 459 4.27 -35.46 16.13
C ASP A 459 4.29 -36.98 15.90
N TYR A 460 3.67 -37.74 16.80
CA TYR A 460 3.66 -39.19 16.72
C TYR A 460 2.97 -39.71 15.45
N LEU A 461 1.81 -39.17 15.09
CA LEU A 461 0.99 -39.70 13.99
C LEU A 461 1.64 -39.45 12.62
N SER A 462 2.17 -38.25 12.36
CA SER A 462 2.81 -37.92 11.08
C SER A 462 4.28 -38.38 11.00
N SER A 463 4.87 -38.82 12.11
CA SER A 463 6.24 -39.38 12.09
C SER A 463 6.39 -40.71 11.36
N TRP A 464 5.29 -41.43 11.09
CA TRP A 464 5.35 -42.72 10.40
C TRP A 464 5.57 -42.55 8.90
N ASN A 465 6.66 -43.10 8.38
CA ASN A 465 6.83 -43.25 6.94
C ASN A 465 6.34 -44.63 6.43
N LEU A 466 6.17 -44.74 5.11
CA LEU A 466 5.72 -46.00 4.47
C LEU A 466 6.66 -47.18 4.75
N TRP A 467 7.97 -46.94 4.83
CA TRP A 467 8.98 -47.95 5.14
C TRP A 467 8.89 -48.47 6.58
N GLU A 468 8.69 -47.60 7.57
CA GLU A 468 8.52 -47.93 8.97
C GLU A 468 7.25 -48.74 9.20
N ILE A 469 6.15 -48.34 8.56
CA ILE A 469 4.90 -49.09 8.57
C ILE A 469 5.12 -50.49 7.97
N PHE A 470 5.80 -50.59 6.82
CA PHE A 470 6.13 -51.88 6.21
C PHE A 470 6.98 -52.77 7.13
N ILE A 471 8.03 -52.22 7.74
CA ILE A 471 8.92 -52.95 8.66
C ILE A 471 8.18 -53.38 9.93
N ALA A 472 7.31 -52.52 10.48
CA ALA A 472 6.48 -52.86 11.65
C ALA A 472 5.49 -53.98 11.33
N ILE A 473 4.79 -53.91 10.18
CA ILE A 473 3.87 -54.97 9.74
C ILE A 473 4.64 -56.28 9.51
N LEU A 474 5.77 -56.23 8.81
CA LEU A 474 6.62 -57.39 8.58
C LEU A 474 7.06 -58.03 9.90
N PHE A 475 7.50 -57.22 10.86
CA PHE A 475 7.87 -57.67 12.20
C PHE A 475 6.73 -58.38 12.91
N VAL A 476 5.53 -57.79 12.92
CA VAL A 476 4.35 -58.39 13.55
C VAL A 476 3.95 -59.69 12.86
N VAL A 477 3.95 -59.74 11.52
CA VAL A 477 3.59 -60.94 10.76
C VAL A 477 4.59 -62.08 11.00
N VAL A 478 5.89 -61.78 10.99
CA VAL A 478 6.95 -62.77 11.26
C VAL A 478 6.80 -63.31 12.69
N LEU A 479 6.58 -62.44 13.68
CA LEU A 479 6.32 -62.85 15.07
C LEU A 479 5.06 -63.70 15.21
N CYS A 480 3.96 -63.31 14.57
CA CYS A 480 2.71 -64.08 14.55
C CYS A 480 2.93 -65.50 14.00
N LYS A 481 3.63 -65.63 12.87
CA LYS A 481 3.87 -66.93 12.24
C LYS A 481 4.83 -67.80 13.02
N GLN A 482 5.91 -67.23 13.55
CA GLN A 482 6.97 -68.00 14.18
C GLN A 482 6.75 -68.24 15.68
N PHE A 483 6.14 -67.29 16.39
CA PHE A 483 5.97 -67.31 17.85
C PHE A 483 4.51 -67.26 18.31
N GLY A 484 3.54 -67.08 17.41
CA GLY A 484 2.10 -67.15 17.68
C GLY A 484 1.46 -65.76 17.89
N LEU A 485 0.14 -65.72 18.00
CA LEU A 485 -0.64 -64.47 18.05
C LEU A 485 -0.26 -63.57 19.25
N VAL A 486 0.06 -64.15 20.41
CA VAL A 486 0.45 -63.38 21.61
C VAL A 486 1.75 -62.62 21.36
N ALA A 487 2.77 -63.28 20.77
CA ALA A 487 4.04 -62.64 20.45
C ALA A 487 3.87 -61.54 19.39
N GLY A 488 3.00 -61.77 18.40
CA GLY A 488 2.66 -60.74 17.41
C GLY A 488 1.96 -59.53 18.03
N GLY A 489 1.02 -59.74 18.96
CA GLY A 489 0.36 -58.64 19.68
C GLY A 489 1.31 -57.82 20.54
N VAL A 490 2.22 -58.48 21.27
CA VAL A 490 3.29 -57.81 22.04
C VAL A 490 4.25 -57.06 21.11
N GLY A 491 4.63 -57.68 20.00
CA GLY A 491 5.47 -57.07 18.96
C GLY A 491 4.82 -55.84 18.34
N LEU A 492 3.50 -55.85 18.12
CA LEU A 492 2.74 -54.71 17.62
C LEU A 492 2.77 -53.57 18.62
N LEU A 493 2.43 -53.82 19.89
CA LEU A 493 2.49 -52.81 20.94
C LEU A 493 3.89 -52.24 21.11
N TYR A 494 4.92 -53.09 21.04
CA TYR A 494 6.31 -52.67 21.08
C TYR A 494 6.64 -51.73 19.91
N ALA A 495 6.37 -52.17 18.67
CA ALA A 495 6.64 -51.39 17.45
C ALA A 495 5.92 -50.03 17.47
N LEU A 496 4.67 -49.97 17.90
CA LEU A 496 3.93 -48.73 18.06
C LEU A 496 4.57 -47.82 19.13
N SER A 497 5.01 -48.40 20.26
CA SER A 497 5.54 -47.61 21.37
C SER A 497 6.91 -46.99 21.09
N ILE A 498 7.76 -47.60 20.27
CA ILE A 498 9.16 -47.17 20.07
C ILE A 498 9.37 -46.24 18.87
N ASN A 499 8.34 -45.98 18.08
CA ASN A 499 8.49 -45.14 16.89
C ASN A 499 9.01 -43.75 17.24
N ASN A 500 9.98 -43.26 16.46
CA ASN A 500 10.63 -41.95 16.63
C ASN A 500 11.26 -41.72 18.03
N ILE A 501 11.65 -42.80 18.72
CA ILE A 501 12.39 -42.73 19.99
C ILE A 501 13.87 -43.02 19.76
N GLU A 502 14.72 -42.06 20.09
CA GLU A 502 16.17 -42.21 20.02
C GLU A 502 16.66 -43.34 20.92
N GLY A 503 17.65 -44.10 20.44
CA GLY A 503 18.26 -45.19 21.20
C GLY A 503 17.43 -46.47 21.34
N ALA A 504 16.20 -46.52 20.81
CA ALA A 504 15.39 -47.75 20.86
C ALA A 504 16.04 -48.91 20.08
N PRO A 505 16.00 -50.16 20.59
CA PRO A 505 16.49 -51.32 19.85
C PRO A 505 15.77 -51.45 18.51
N SER A 506 16.53 -51.43 17.42
CA SER A 506 15.96 -51.36 16.08
C SER A 506 15.15 -52.61 15.74
N ILE A 507 13.96 -52.40 15.18
CA ILE A 507 13.06 -53.48 14.73
C ILE A 507 13.76 -54.34 13.66
N ILE A 508 14.59 -53.73 12.82
CA ILE A 508 15.37 -54.42 11.79
C ILE A 508 16.36 -55.41 12.42
N LEU A 509 17.04 -55.03 13.50
CA LEU A 509 17.97 -55.92 14.20
C LEU A 509 17.22 -57.09 14.87
N LEU A 510 16.04 -56.82 15.44
CA LEU A 510 15.16 -57.87 15.97
C LEU A 510 14.70 -58.82 14.86
N LEU A 511 14.27 -58.29 13.71
CA LEU A 511 13.91 -59.08 12.53
C LEU A 511 15.06 -59.96 12.04
N LEU A 512 16.31 -59.44 12.04
CA LEU A 512 17.49 -60.20 11.63
C LEU A 512 17.76 -61.38 12.58
N ILE A 513 17.66 -61.15 13.90
CA ILE A 513 17.83 -62.20 14.90
C ILE A 513 16.73 -63.26 14.79
N ILE A 514 15.48 -62.83 14.59
CA ILE A 514 14.34 -63.71 14.39
C ILE A 514 14.50 -64.54 13.10
N GLY A 515 14.95 -63.90 12.01
CA GLY A 515 15.27 -64.56 10.75
C GLY A 515 16.40 -65.58 10.87
N LEU A 516 17.46 -65.25 11.60
CA LEU A 516 18.56 -66.19 11.87
C LEU A 516 18.10 -67.39 12.71
N HIS A 517 17.22 -67.16 13.69
CA HIS A 517 16.58 -68.23 14.45
C HIS A 517 15.76 -69.16 13.55
N PHE A 518 15.01 -68.61 12.59
CA PHE A 518 14.26 -69.41 11.60
C PHE A 518 15.20 -70.29 10.77
N VAL A 519 16.29 -69.71 10.24
CA VAL A 519 17.29 -70.42 9.43
C VAL A 519 17.91 -71.59 10.21
N VAL A 520 18.36 -71.36 11.45
CA VAL A 520 18.95 -72.39 12.31
C VAL A 520 17.99 -73.56 12.60
N ASN A 521 16.68 -73.30 12.66
CA ASN A 521 15.66 -74.33 12.90
C ASN A 521 15.34 -75.18 11.65
N VAL A 522 15.65 -74.69 10.44
CA VAL A 522 15.38 -75.41 9.17
C VAL A 522 16.61 -76.20 8.68
N LEU A 523 17.81 -75.78 9.05
CA LEU A 523 19.06 -76.45 8.66
C LEU A 523 19.21 -77.84 9.31
N ALA A 524 19.70 -78.81 8.53
CA ALA A 524 20.08 -80.12 9.03
C ALA A 524 21.28 -80.05 9.99
N GLU A 525 21.42 -81.05 10.87
CA GLU A 525 22.51 -81.13 11.84
C GLU A 525 23.88 -81.29 11.16
N ASN A 526 24.59 -80.17 11.03
CA ASN A 526 25.93 -80.11 10.47
C ASN A 526 26.76 -78.99 11.13
N LYS A 527 28.04 -78.88 10.75
CA LYS A 527 28.95 -77.84 11.25
C LYS A 527 28.44 -76.42 10.97
N VAL A 528 27.68 -76.22 9.88
CA VAL A 528 27.11 -74.92 9.50
C VAL A 528 26.00 -74.50 10.47
N ARG A 529 25.09 -75.42 10.84
CA ARG A 529 24.06 -75.19 11.87
C ARG A 529 24.70 -74.82 13.21
N ALA A 530 25.77 -75.52 13.61
CA ALA A 530 26.47 -75.22 14.87
C ALA A 530 27.10 -73.81 14.88
N VAL A 531 27.72 -73.38 13.77
CA VAL A 531 28.27 -72.02 13.63
C VAL A 531 27.16 -70.97 13.66
N LEU A 532 26.10 -71.15 12.86
CA LEU A 532 24.96 -70.22 12.82
C LEU A 532 24.25 -70.12 14.18
N THR A 533 24.19 -71.20 14.95
CA THR A 533 23.65 -71.20 16.32
C THR A 533 24.48 -70.33 17.25
N ARG A 534 25.82 -70.39 17.17
CA ARG A 534 26.70 -69.51 17.96
C ARG A 534 26.57 -68.05 17.55
N ILE A 535 26.48 -67.77 16.25
CA ILE A 535 26.25 -66.41 15.72
C ILE A 535 24.90 -65.87 16.24
N TYR A 536 23.86 -66.70 16.21
CA TYR A 536 22.54 -66.36 16.74
C TYR A 536 22.58 -66.03 18.23
N GLN A 537 23.21 -66.89 19.05
CA GLN A 537 23.34 -66.67 20.50
C GLN A 537 24.12 -65.39 20.80
N LEU A 538 25.23 -65.16 20.10
CA LEU A 538 26.02 -63.93 20.22
C LEU A 538 25.19 -62.69 19.83
N GLY A 539 24.43 -62.76 18.73
CA GLY A 539 23.53 -61.70 18.30
C GLY A 539 22.44 -61.37 19.33
N LEU A 540 21.85 -62.40 19.96
CA LEU A 540 20.85 -62.24 21.01
C LEU A 540 21.43 -61.56 22.26
N VAL A 541 22.63 -61.95 22.68
CA VAL A 541 23.35 -61.29 23.79
C VAL A 541 23.65 -59.83 23.45
N LEU A 542 24.11 -59.54 22.23
CA LEU A 542 24.38 -58.17 21.79
C LEU A 542 23.13 -57.30 21.78
N VAL A 543 21.96 -57.83 21.38
CA VAL A 543 20.69 -57.09 21.44
C VAL A 543 20.20 -56.86 22.86
N LEU A 544 20.39 -57.83 23.77
CA LEU A 544 20.09 -57.62 25.18
C LEU A 544 21.00 -56.56 25.79
N LEU A 545 22.29 -56.56 25.45
CA LEU A 545 23.25 -55.55 25.90
C LEU A 545 22.94 -54.17 25.30
N SER A 546 22.50 -54.08 24.04
CA SER A 546 22.12 -52.81 23.43
C SER A 546 20.84 -52.23 24.01
N PHE A 547 19.95 -53.06 24.56
CA PHE A 547 18.73 -52.61 25.25
C PHE A 547 19.00 -52.03 26.64
N LEU A 548 20.07 -52.43 27.33
CA LEU A 548 20.37 -51.95 28.69
C LEU A 548 20.48 -50.42 28.80
N PRO A 549 21.28 -49.71 27.96
CA PRO A 549 21.33 -48.25 28.01
C PRO A 549 19.97 -47.61 27.73
N PHE A 550 19.22 -48.14 26.76
CA PHE A 550 17.86 -47.68 26.46
C PHE A 550 16.90 -47.86 27.65
N ALA A 551 16.93 -49.02 28.32
CA ALA A 551 16.06 -49.27 29.47
C ALA A 551 16.38 -48.34 30.65
N VAL A 552 17.66 -48.08 30.92
CA VAL A 552 18.10 -47.12 31.94
C VAL A 552 17.61 -45.72 31.59
N GLU A 553 17.72 -45.31 30.32
CA GLU A 553 17.24 -44.03 29.84
C GLU A 553 15.71 -43.90 29.97
N GLN A 554 14.94 -44.88 29.48
CA GLN A 554 13.48 -44.88 29.61
C GLN A 554 13.04 -44.86 31.09
N ALA A 555 13.71 -45.59 31.97
CA ALA A 555 13.43 -45.55 33.41
C ALA A 555 13.76 -44.19 34.03
N ARG A 556 14.88 -43.58 33.62
CA ARG A 556 15.28 -42.23 34.04
C ARG A 556 14.24 -41.20 33.60
N LEU A 557 13.77 -41.26 32.36
CA LEU A 557 12.77 -40.33 31.82
C LEU A 557 11.38 -40.56 32.40
N ALA A 558 11.04 -41.79 32.81
CA ALA A 558 9.80 -42.07 33.53
C ALA A 558 9.76 -41.40 34.91
N ILE A 559 10.91 -41.29 35.61
CA ILE A 559 10.98 -40.67 36.94
C ILE A 559 11.23 -39.15 36.80
N TYR A 560 12.18 -38.78 35.94
CA TYR A 560 12.72 -37.43 35.77
C TYR A 560 12.67 -36.98 34.30
N PRO A 561 11.47 -36.62 33.77
CA PRO A 561 11.32 -36.18 32.40
C PRO A 561 12.14 -34.93 32.05
N GLN A 562 12.48 -34.09 33.04
CA GLN A 562 13.37 -32.93 32.87
C GLN A 562 14.79 -33.28 32.36
N LEU A 563 15.17 -34.56 32.38
CA LEU A 563 16.49 -35.04 31.94
C LEU A 563 16.52 -35.48 30.46
N GLU A 564 15.43 -35.29 29.71
CA GLU A 564 15.30 -35.66 28.29
C GLU A 564 16.31 -34.97 27.38
N LYS A 565 16.59 -33.69 27.62
CA LYS A 565 17.56 -32.91 26.81
C LYS A 565 18.60 -32.20 27.69
N PRO A 566 19.59 -32.94 28.22
CA PRO A 566 20.53 -32.43 29.22
C PRO A 566 21.40 -31.25 28.74
N TYR A 567 21.58 -31.09 27.42
CA TYR A 567 22.38 -30.00 26.82
C TYR A 567 21.55 -28.85 26.22
N SER A 568 20.22 -28.92 26.27
CA SER A 568 19.36 -27.87 25.68
C SER A 568 19.16 -26.65 26.59
N MET A 569 19.66 -26.71 27.83
CA MET A 569 19.58 -25.60 28.79
C MET A 569 20.67 -24.53 28.58
N ASP A 570 21.65 -24.77 27.69
CA ASP A 570 22.88 -23.97 27.59
C ASP A 570 23.16 -23.36 26.20
N SER A 571 22.16 -23.30 25.32
CA SER A 571 22.23 -22.47 24.10
C SER A 571 21.16 -21.39 24.12
N SER A 572 21.22 -20.54 25.16
CA SER A 572 21.00 -19.13 24.86
C SER A 572 22.05 -18.77 23.82
N SER A 573 21.64 -18.69 22.55
CA SER A 573 22.29 -17.79 21.62
C SER A 573 22.48 -16.50 22.38
N TYR A 574 23.72 -16.24 22.78
CA TYR A 574 24.24 -14.89 22.85
C TYR A 574 23.96 -14.35 21.46
N SER A 575 22.80 -13.72 21.31
CA SER A 575 22.53 -12.88 20.17
C SER A 575 23.62 -11.82 20.21
N ASP A 576 24.34 -11.77 19.09
CA ASP A 576 25.15 -10.71 18.46
C ASP A 576 24.99 -9.24 18.93
N ASP A 577 24.07 -8.93 19.84
CA ASP A 577 23.78 -7.58 20.34
C ASP A 577 24.71 -7.15 21.51
N GLN A 578 25.58 -8.03 22.01
CA GLN A 578 26.54 -7.68 23.08
C GLN A 578 27.98 -7.42 22.60
N GLU A 579 28.36 -7.78 21.37
CA GLU A 579 29.64 -7.33 20.82
C GLU A 579 29.61 -5.82 20.49
N GLU A 580 28.45 -5.24 20.14
CA GLU A 580 28.33 -3.79 19.94
C GLU A 580 28.48 -2.97 21.24
N LEU A 581 28.11 -3.50 22.41
CA LEU A 581 28.21 -2.72 23.66
C LEU A 581 29.63 -2.70 24.26
N TYR A 582 30.47 -3.71 23.98
CA TYR A 582 31.87 -3.71 24.42
C TYR A 582 32.80 -2.95 23.46
N ASP A 583 32.49 -2.88 22.16
CA ASP A 583 33.24 -2.06 21.20
C ASP A 583 32.98 -0.55 21.37
N ILE A 584 31.76 -0.14 21.77
CA ILE A 584 31.44 1.27 22.05
C ILE A 584 32.22 1.82 23.27
N GLN A 585 32.66 0.94 24.19
CA GLN A 585 33.37 1.36 25.40
C GLN A 585 34.90 1.45 25.20
N GLN A 586 35.47 0.74 24.21
CA GLN A 586 36.90 0.88 23.87
C GLN A 586 37.19 2.03 22.90
N GLU A 587 36.26 2.40 22.01
CA GLU A 587 36.45 3.54 21.09
C GLU A 587 36.35 4.93 21.76
N GLN A 588 35.78 5.03 22.97
CA GLN A 588 35.68 6.31 23.67
C GLN A 588 36.95 6.73 24.42
N THR A 589 37.99 5.88 24.50
CA THR A 589 39.16 6.17 25.35
C THR A 589 40.40 6.67 24.58
N GLN A 590 40.40 6.66 23.24
CA GLN A 590 41.51 7.23 22.46
C GLN A 590 41.03 7.92 21.16
N MET A 591 40.65 9.20 21.25
CA MET A 591 40.68 10.09 20.09
C MET A 591 41.91 11.01 20.16
N PRO A 592 42.80 11.00 19.14
CA PRO A 592 43.73 12.09 18.93
C PRO A 592 42.95 13.34 18.50
N SER A 593 43.34 14.50 19.03
CA SER A 593 42.74 15.83 18.83
C SER A 593 42.74 16.35 17.38
N ALA A 594 43.12 15.55 16.38
CA ALA A 594 43.26 15.97 14.98
C ALA A 594 41.99 15.79 14.11
N LEU A 595 40.94 15.11 14.59
CA LEU A 595 39.75 14.80 13.78
C LEU A 595 38.60 15.81 13.85
N MET A 596 38.72 16.91 14.61
CA MET A 596 37.67 17.93 14.69
C MET A 596 37.61 18.86 13.45
N GLN A 597 38.68 18.96 12.66
CA GLN A 597 38.70 19.81 11.45
C GLN A 597 38.08 19.16 10.20
N SER A 598 37.89 17.83 10.18
CA SER A 598 37.34 17.13 9.01
C SER A 598 35.80 17.03 9.00
N LYS A 599 35.12 17.24 10.13
CA LYS A 599 33.65 17.19 10.22
C LYS A 599 32.95 18.37 9.55
N GLU A 600 33.56 19.56 9.51
CA GLU A 600 32.99 20.71 8.79
C GLU A 600 33.08 20.54 7.27
N ILE A 601 34.24 20.08 6.77
CA ILE A 601 34.48 19.88 5.33
C ILE A 601 33.59 18.76 4.76
N VAL A 602 33.36 17.70 5.54
CA VAL A 602 32.45 16.61 5.14
C VAL A 602 30.99 17.06 5.20
N ARG A 603 30.58 17.86 6.20
CA ARG A 603 29.22 18.39 6.31
C ARG A 603 28.89 19.37 5.18
N GLU A 604 29.86 20.14 4.71
CA GLU A 604 29.70 21.05 3.57
C GLU A 604 29.59 20.31 2.24
N LYS A 605 30.41 19.27 2.02
CA LYS A 605 30.30 18.39 0.84
C LYS A 605 28.97 17.62 0.79
N VAL A 606 28.48 17.13 1.93
CA VAL A 606 27.16 16.46 2.01
C VAL A 606 26.01 17.44 1.76
N ARG A 607 26.13 18.71 2.16
CA ARG A 607 25.15 19.77 1.82
C ARG A 607 25.16 20.12 0.33
N ALA A 608 26.34 20.15 -0.31
CA ALA A 608 26.47 20.41 -1.74
C ALA A 608 25.86 19.27 -2.58
N ILE A 609 26.08 18.01 -2.18
CA ILE A 609 25.48 16.82 -2.81
C ILE A 609 23.95 16.81 -2.65
N LYS A 610 23.43 17.17 -1.46
CA LYS A 610 21.98 17.31 -1.24
C LYS A 610 21.34 18.46 -2.05
N LYS A 611 22.07 19.55 -2.32
CA LYS A 611 21.58 20.65 -3.19
C LYS A 611 21.55 20.26 -4.67
N GLN A 612 22.43 19.38 -5.13
CA GLN A 612 22.42 18.88 -6.50
C GLN A 612 21.40 17.76 -6.75
N ALA A 613 21.09 16.95 -5.74
CA ALA A 613 20.06 15.90 -5.83
C ALA A 613 18.60 16.44 -5.79
N ALA A 614 18.40 17.70 -5.40
CA ALA A 614 17.08 18.32 -5.31
C ALA A 614 16.52 18.85 -6.65
N SER A 615 17.27 18.75 -7.75
CA SER A 615 16.86 19.29 -9.06
C SER A 615 16.33 18.26 -10.07
N GLY A 616 16.11 17.00 -9.69
CA GLY A 616 15.63 16.02 -10.67
C GLY A 616 15.33 14.65 -10.10
N SER A 617 14.35 14.55 -9.21
CA SER A 617 13.54 13.34 -9.01
C SER A 617 12.47 13.66 -7.96
N MET A 618 11.19 13.50 -8.31
CA MET A 618 10.12 13.39 -7.32
C MET A 618 10.38 12.12 -6.52
N LEU A 619 11.05 12.26 -5.38
CA LEU A 619 11.08 11.20 -4.37
C LEU A 619 9.63 10.91 -3.95
N PRO A 620 9.25 9.63 -3.79
CA PRO A 620 7.97 9.28 -3.20
C PRO A 620 7.83 10.00 -1.85
N ALA A 621 6.63 10.52 -1.56
CA ALA A 621 6.35 11.11 -0.26
C ALA A 621 6.75 10.11 0.84
N PRO A 622 7.43 10.55 1.92
CA PRO A 622 7.76 9.66 3.02
C PRO A 622 6.46 9.07 3.57
N ALA A 623 6.37 7.74 3.63
CA ALA A 623 5.25 7.05 4.25
C ALA A 623 5.02 7.64 5.66
N PRO A 624 3.76 7.82 6.10
CA PRO A 624 3.47 8.30 7.44
C PRO A 624 4.10 7.34 8.44
N GLY A 625 5.22 7.75 9.02
CA GLY A 625 5.95 6.94 9.98
C GLY A 625 5.18 6.87 11.30
N TYR A 626 5.27 5.73 11.97
CA TYR A 626 4.97 5.62 13.40
C TYR A 626 6.02 6.44 14.17
N GLN A 627 5.90 7.77 14.12
CA GLN A 627 6.74 8.67 14.89
C GLN A 627 6.33 8.56 16.36
N LYS A 628 7.29 8.16 17.19
CA LYS A 628 7.21 8.27 18.65
C LYS A 628 6.98 9.72 19.05
N ARG A 629 5.71 10.14 19.10
CA ARG A 629 5.29 11.24 19.97
C ARG A 629 5.13 10.62 21.35
N TYR A 630 6.23 10.45 22.06
CA TYR A 630 6.20 10.09 23.47
C TYR A 630 5.30 11.11 24.18
N GLN A 631 4.18 10.66 24.71
CA GLN A 631 3.36 11.48 25.60
C GLN A 631 3.92 11.35 27.01
N GLU A 632 4.05 12.47 27.71
CA GLU A 632 4.52 12.48 29.09
C GLU A 632 3.49 11.70 29.96
N GLY A 633 3.92 10.58 30.56
CA GLY A 633 3.05 9.67 31.31
C GLY A 633 2.55 8.42 30.55
N GLU A 634 3.04 8.16 29.33
CA GLU A 634 2.68 6.97 28.55
C GLU A 634 3.21 5.67 29.21
N VAL A 635 2.31 4.92 29.86
CA VAL A 635 2.60 3.61 30.47
C VAL A 635 2.38 2.53 29.41
N VAL A 636 3.47 2.03 28.83
CA VAL A 636 3.43 0.94 27.85
C VAL A 636 3.23 -0.40 28.58
N GLN A 637 2.29 -1.20 28.12
CA GLN A 637 2.02 -2.53 28.68
C GLN A 637 3.20 -3.48 28.41
N THR A 638 3.67 -4.18 29.44
CA THR A 638 4.85 -5.05 29.35
C THR A 638 4.52 -6.49 28.95
N GLY A 639 3.24 -6.90 28.98
CA GLY A 639 2.80 -8.26 28.67
C GLY A 639 3.30 -9.33 29.64
N PRO A 640 3.02 -10.62 29.36
CA PRO A 640 3.56 -11.75 30.14
C PRO A 640 5.06 -11.95 29.86
N GLY A 641 5.75 -12.58 30.82
CA GLY A 641 7.17 -12.95 30.65
C GLY A 641 7.34 -14.01 29.56
N MET A 642 8.25 -13.77 28.62
CA MET A 642 8.57 -14.75 27.57
C MET A 642 9.44 -15.88 28.13
N PRO A 643 9.02 -17.14 28.01
CA PRO A 643 9.86 -18.26 28.36
C PRO A 643 11.03 -18.41 27.38
N SER A 644 12.24 -18.60 27.89
CA SER A 644 13.44 -18.82 27.08
C SER A 644 13.78 -20.29 26.87
N TRP A 645 13.07 -21.19 27.55
CA TRP A 645 13.36 -22.62 27.53
C TRP A 645 12.98 -23.27 26.20
N ARG A 646 13.68 -24.35 25.86
CA ARG A 646 13.49 -25.11 24.61
C ARG A 646 13.71 -26.61 24.88
N TRP A 647 12.64 -27.40 24.83
CA TRP A 647 12.72 -28.88 24.91
C TRP A 647 12.21 -29.50 23.61
N ASN A 648 10.98 -30.02 23.60
CA ASN A 648 10.38 -30.63 22.43
C ASN A 648 9.68 -29.55 21.60
N LYS A 649 10.02 -29.53 20.31
CA LYS A 649 9.49 -28.56 19.35
C LYS A 649 8.69 -29.28 18.30
N VAL A 650 7.54 -28.73 17.96
CA VAL A 650 6.66 -29.19 16.89
C VAL A 650 6.51 -28.03 15.94
N ASP A 651 7.06 -28.16 14.73
CA ASP A 651 6.90 -27.14 13.70
C ASP A 651 5.70 -27.51 12.82
N ILE A 652 4.81 -26.54 12.66
CA ILE A 652 3.53 -26.65 11.95
C ILE A 652 3.52 -25.57 10.87
N SER A 653 3.24 -25.93 9.63
CA SER A 653 3.11 -24.98 8.52
C SER A 653 1.71 -25.05 7.92
N VAL A 654 1.13 -23.88 7.67
CA VAL A 654 -0.14 -23.74 6.94
C VAL A 654 0.12 -22.85 5.72
N SER A 655 -0.12 -23.41 4.55
CA SER A 655 0.12 -22.80 3.24
C SER A 655 -1.19 -22.33 2.62
N GLY A 656 -1.18 -21.12 2.04
CA GLY A 656 -2.33 -20.54 1.36
C GLY A 656 -3.09 -19.51 2.19
N PRO A 657 -4.15 -18.92 1.62
CA PRO A 657 -4.92 -17.89 2.29
C PRO A 657 -5.62 -18.47 3.54
N ILE A 658 -5.26 -17.95 4.70
CA ILE A 658 -5.81 -18.35 6.00
C ILE A 658 -6.96 -17.43 6.34
N ILE A 659 -8.16 -18.01 6.39
CA ILE A 659 -9.37 -17.30 6.81
C ILE A 659 -9.38 -17.04 8.31
N VAL A 660 -10.02 -15.94 8.70
CA VAL A 660 -10.22 -15.59 10.12
C VAL A 660 -11.00 -16.73 10.81
N GLY A 661 -10.46 -17.21 11.93
CA GLY A 661 -11.07 -18.29 12.72
C GLY A 661 -10.70 -19.71 12.29
N GLN A 662 -9.84 -19.91 11.28
CA GLN A 662 -9.25 -21.24 11.03
C GLN A 662 -8.45 -21.69 12.26
N SER A 663 -8.79 -22.87 12.81
CA SER A 663 -8.16 -23.43 14.01
C SER A 663 -7.44 -24.73 13.72
N ILE A 664 -6.34 -24.95 14.44
CA ILE A 664 -5.67 -26.25 14.54
C ILE A 664 -5.97 -26.89 15.88
N GLN A 665 -6.14 -28.21 15.88
CA GLN A 665 -6.39 -28.96 17.10
C GLN A 665 -5.11 -29.71 17.51
N LEU A 666 -4.65 -29.44 18.73
CA LEU A 666 -3.43 -29.99 19.30
C LEU A 666 -3.76 -31.16 20.24
N THR A 667 -3.50 -32.40 19.82
CA THR A 667 -3.60 -33.58 20.70
C THR A 667 -2.27 -33.80 21.43
N ILE A 668 -2.16 -33.22 22.63
CA ILE A 668 -0.93 -33.27 23.44
C ILE A 668 -0.98 -34.44 24.41
N THR A 669 0.09 -35.24 24.42
CA THR A 669 0.30 -36.33 25.38
C THR A 669 0.86 -35.77 26.68
N PRO A 670 0.13 -35.88 27.81
CA PRO A 670 0.59 -35.35 29.09
C PRO A 670 1.69 -36.22 29.72
N PRO A 671 2.44 -35.69 30.71
CA PRO A 671 3.57 -36.37 31.31
C PRO A 671 3.27 -37.76 31.86
N TRP A 672 2.11 -37.97 32.48
CA TRP A 672 1.77 -39.26 33.07
C TRP A 672 1.58 -40.37 32.01
N VAL A 673 1.13 -40.02 30.80
CA VAL A 673 1.01 -40.98 29.68
C VAL A 673 2.39 -41.36 29.19
N ASN A 674 3.27 -40.38 28.95
CA ASN A 674 4.64 -40.65 28.53
C ASN A 674 5.43 -41.45 29.57
N ARG A 675 5.24 -41.17 30.86
CA ARG A 675 5.82 -41.99 31.95
C ARG A 675 5.37 -43.45 31.86
N SER A 676 4.08 -43.67 31.62
CA SER A 676 3.50 -45.01 31.46
C SER A 676 4.04 -45.70 30.21
N LEU A 677 4.16 -44.99 29.10
CA LEU A 677 4.73 -45.49 27.84
C LEU A 677 6.22 -45.87 28.00
N ASN A 678 7.01 -45.06 28.71
CA ASN A 678 8.42 -45.35 28.98
C ASN A 678 8.58 -46.66 29.78
N LEU A 679 7.77 -46.87 30.82
CA LEU A 679 7.77 -48.13 31.59
C LEU A 679 7.24 -49.29 30.75
N LEU A 680 6.19 -49.06 29.96
CA LEU A 680 5.60 -50.06 29.08
C LEU A 680 6.60 -50.55 28.05
N ARG A 681 7.41 -49.67 27.44
CA ARG A 681 8.48 -50.05 26.49
C ARG A 681 9.46 -51.05 27.11
N ILE A 682 9.86 -50.82 28.37
CA ILE A 682 10.76 -51.73 29.08
C ILE A 682 10.11 -53.10 29.28
N VAL A 683 8.88 -53.10 29.78
CA VAL A 683 8.11 -54.34 30.03
C VAL A 683 7.86 -55.10 28.74
N LEU A 684 7.47 -54.43 27.66
CA LEU A 684 7.19 -55.03 26.36
C LEU A 684 8.43 -55.70 25.77
N PHE A 685 9.60 -55.07 25.86
CA PHE A 685 10.84 -55.66 25.37
C PHE A 685 11.25 -56.90 26.18
N VAL A 686 11.19 -56.82 27.51
CA VAL A 686 11.50 -57.96 28.40
C VAL A 686 10.52 -59.12 28.14
N LEU A 687 9.24 -58.82 27.97
CA LEU A 687 8.22 -59.81 27.66
C LEU A 687 8.41 -60.43 26.27
N LEU A 688 8.79 -59.62 25.27
CA LEU A 688 9.17 -60.10 23.94
C LEU A 688 10.38 -61.06 24.04
N ALA A 689 11.44 -60.67 24.74
CA ALA A 689 12.63 -61.51 24.94
C ALA A 689 12.29 -62.84 25.65
N TYR A 690 11.43 -62.79 26.67
CA TYR A 690 10.93 -63.98 27.37
C TYR A 690 10.13 -64.92 26.44
N LEU A 691 9.24 -64.39 25.61
CA LEU A 691 8.46 -65.19 24.66
C LEU A 691 9.35 -65.83 23.58
N LEU A 692 10.37 -65.11 23.11
CA LEU A 692 11.35 -65.63 22.16
C LEU A 692 12.18 -66.77 22.79
N TRP A 693 12.55 -66.66 24.07
CA TRP A 693 13.26 -67.72 24.80
C TRP A 693 12.37 -68.94 25.06
N ARG A 694 11.18 -68.75 25.64
CA ARG A 694 10.32 -69.86 26.12
C ARG A 694 10.00 -70.88 25.04
N ARG A 695 9.78 -70.42 23.80
CA ARG A 695 9.45 -71.31 22.67
C ARG A 695 10.63 -72.16 22.19
N GLN A 696 11.87 -71.76 22.52
CA GLN A 696 13.08 -72.56 22.22
C GLN A 696 13.20 -73.78 23.14
N SER A 697 12.82 -73.62 24.41
CA SER A 697 12.89 -74.70 25.41
C SER A 697 11.85 -75.81 25.20
N PHE A 698 10.80 -75.55 24.41
CA PHE A 698 9.77 -76.56 24.08
C PHE A 698 10.08 -77.38 22.83
N ASN A 699 11.10 -77.01 22.05
CA ASN A 699 11.51 -77.71 20.84
C ASN A 699 12.75 -78.59 21.04
N ASP A 700 13.18 -78.83 22.29
CA ASP A 700 14.18 -79.86 22.58
C ASP A 700 13.56 -81.25 22.36
N PRO A 701 14.03 -82.05 21.40
CA PRO A 701 13.54 -83.41 21.18
C PRO A 701 14.18 -84.33 22.21
N SER A 702 13.75 -84.23 23.47
CA SER A 702 14.13 -85.19 24.51
C SER A 702 12.98 -85.46 25.49
N SER A 703 11.80 -85.79 24.98
CA SER A 703 10.86 -86.67 25.69
C SER A 703 9.69 -87.08 24.80
N GLY A 704 9.37 -88.39 24.80
CA GLY A 704 8.04 -88.87 24.41
C GLY A 704 7.97 -89.78 23.18
N SER A 705 8.56 -90.97 23.30
CA SER A 705 8.19 -92.14 22.50
C SER A 705 6.73 -92.57 22.78
N ALA A 706 6.11 -93.11 21.73
CA ALA A 706 4.99 -94.06 21.70
C ALA A 706 3.54 -93.56 21.97
N ALA A 707 2.67 -93.94 21.01
CA ALA A 707 1.19 -93.99 20.96
C ALA A 707 0.62 -92.97 19.96
N GLN A 708 -0.14 -93.31 18.91
CA GLN A 708 -0.83 -94.53 18.51
C GLN A 708 -1.01 -94.51 16.99
N ALA A 709 -0.77 -95.64 16.34
CA ALA A 709 -1.41 -96.01 15.09
C ALA A 709 -2.82 -96.53 15.40
N ALA A 710 -3.81 -96.19 14.56
CA ALA A 710 -4.80 -97.14 14.02
C ALA A 710 -6.00 -96.44 13.36
N THR A 711 -6.16 -96.75 12.07
CA THR A 711 -7.43 -97.06 11.37
C THR A 711 -8.46 -95.93 11.12
N ALA A 712 -9.26 -95.91 10.06
CA ALA A 712 -9.33 -96.53 8.73
C ALA A 712 -10.74 -96.12 8.21
N THR A 713 -10.80 -95.56 6.99
CA THR A 713 -11.90 -95.73 6.01
C THR A 713 -13.38 -95.70 6.43
N SER A 714 -14.15 -94.74 5.91
CA SER A 714 -15.21 -95.02 4.92
C SER A 714 -15.86 -93.74 4.37
N LYS A 715 -15.74 -93.57 3.04
CA LYS A 715 -16.66 -92.86 2.11
C LYS A 715 -17.58 -93.97 1.51
N PRO A 716 -18.61 -93.74 0.66
CA PRO A 716 -19.18 -92.48 0.14
C PRO A 716 -20.73 -92.45 0.01
N GLU A 717 -21.33 -91.26 -0.17
CA GLU A 717 -22.36 -91.08 -1.23
C GLU A 717 -22.58 -89.59 -1.58
N GLN A 718 -22.35 -89.28 -2.85
CA GLN A 718 -22.75 -88.12 -3.66
C GLN A 718 -23.57 -88.75 -4.83
N PRO A 719 -24.44 -88.05 -5.61
CA PRO A 719 -24.14 -86.74 -6.21
C PRO A 719 -25.38 -85.84 -6.48
N ASN A 720 -25.27 -84.50 -6.58
CA ASN A 720 -25.22 -83.65 -7.80
C ASN A 720 -26.09 -82.40 -7.46
N ALA A 721 -25.87 -81.16 -7.90
CA ALA A 721 -24.85 -80.50 -8.71
C ALA A 721 -25.05 -78.96 -8.59
N ALA A 722 -24.02 -78.23 -9.04
CA ALA A 722 -24.00 -76.83 -9.52
C ALA A 722 -23.59 -75.68 -8.56
N ALA A 723 -22.29 -75.35 -8.68
CA ALA A 723 -21.72 -74.05 -9.07
C ALA A 723 -21.63 -72.86 -8.06
N ASN A 724 -20.37 -72.44 -7.87
CA ASN A 724 -19.84 -71.11 -7.48
C ASN A 724 -20.14 -70.61 -6.04
N SER A 725 -19.30 -69.86 -5.34
CA SER A 725 -17.85 -69.56 -5.33
C SER A 725 -17.66 -68.60 -4.16
N ALA A 726 -16.64 -68.84 -3.33
CA ALA A 726 -15.90 -67.88 -2.50
C ALA A 726 -16.64 -66.82 -1.63
N ALA A 727 -16.34 -66.92 -0.33
CA ALA A 727 -15.99 -65.80 0.56
C ALA A 727 -16.97 -64.63 0.68
N SER A 728 -17.82 -64.65 1.72
CA SER A 728 -18.40 -63.47 2.37
C SER A 728 -19.01 -63.85 3.71
N ALA A 729 -18.35 -63.50 4.81
CA ALA A 729 -18.99 -63.29 6.11
C ALA A 729 -18.16 -62.26 6.89
N SER A 730 -18.12 -61.07 6.31
CA SER A 730 -17.86 -59.82 7.01
C SER A 730 -19.11 -59.45 7.79
N LEU A 731 -18.99 -59.14 9.08
CA LEU A 731 -19.44 -57.90 9.73
C LEU A 731 -19.66 -58.08 11.24
N LEU A 732 -19.38 -56.97 11.95
CA LEU A 732 -19.73 -56.62 13.33
C LEU A 732 -18.75 -57.07 14.42
N MET A 733 -17.73 -56.23 14.66
CA MET A 733 -17.47 -55.57 15.95
C MET A 733 -16.10 -54.87 15.93
N VAL A 734 -15.99 -53.74 15.21
CA VAL A 734 -15.01 -52.69 15.48
C VAL A 734 -15.64 -51.34 15.09
N ALA A 735 -16.44 -50.80 16.00
CA ALA A 735 -16.90 -49.41 15.97
C ALA A 735 -17.38 -49.04 17.38
N ALA A 736 -16.42 -48.72 18.27
CA ALA A 736 -16.60 -47.91 19.48
C ALA A 736 -15.27 -47.88 20.24
N VAL A 737 -14.39 -46.95 19.87
CA VAL A 737 -13.52 -46.12 20.74
C VAL A 737 -12.73 -45.28 19.75
N LEU A 738 -13.37 -44.20 19.30
CA LEU A 738 -12.78 -42.98 18.74
C LEU A 738 -13.96 -42.00 18.64
N ALA A 739 -14.27 -41.44 19.81
CA ALA A 739 -14.87 -40.14 20.00
C ALA A 739 -13.90 -39.35 20.87
#